data_AF-A0A1D2NBD4-F1
#
_entry.id   AF-A0A1D2NBD4-F1
#
_cell.length_a   1.000
_cell.length_b   1.000
_cell.length_c   1.000
_cell.angle_alpha   90.00
_cell.angle_beta   90.00
_cell.angle_gamma   90.00
#
_symmetry.space_group_name_H-M   'P 1'
#
loop_
_entity.id
_entity.type
_entity.pdbx_description
1 polymer ?
#
loop_
_entity_poly.entity_id
_entity_poly.type
_entity_poly.pdbx_seq_one_letter_code
_entity_poly.pdbx_strand_id
1 'polypeptide(L)'
;MKTQVVKTYSENSITPNSDPGVISRIPSSDYNEVGIDVGPGEGSTAEPKGAKMCCMELKKRGRDLCRNKFQKKNWERTFPVLKWSRSYTLQKLVSDFIAGLTVGLTKLQWIFKCLTKDSPKWDKFLWVISTSRNAIAITTCTILSASFSESNRPFTIVGNLEPGLPQFKPPPFSIYDNQTDTLHTFQDLIGEEFGTILIMTLLGLMGHITIAKAFAGSARVDASQEVLAIGIANLISSFFSSMPIAGSFSRTTVNAFSGAESPLGGLVTGSLVIFALIFLTPYFYYIPNASLASVVVASVIFMVDFRIWPMWRSKKADLLPWSLTFFTTLFVGLEYGILTGLAISAIFLLYYAARPRVKVLKGVTTLGSEFILVELDRSLTYPSVDYVTDSILKSANRWGDNTTPIVIDCHHIQFVDFTAAKALCDLAHDFKKADYNCIFWKVKPSVLRVMEGIMDNSHTRFVHCRAEYEMESLVDRVTVGLTVLPQALAYATVAGLPPIYGLYSSFVGPFIYILFGGTKAITIGPTAINSILTNKYTHGKTPEYAVFLTFITGLVTLLMAIFKLGFVANFISSPVISGFTSAVAITIVGTQVKALLGLHFEGEGFLPTVKGVIAHVHEIKLGDAILSLICCSTLLFLKFLQPIMGCLGCKNPKLDKVFWLVSTARSALIIFVAAIYAYYAVDPPFEIVRDIPPGIPAFKPPPFTIFEPADNTTHYLTDILKEEASALVVLPLLAVMGHITIAKAFAGTSRVDATQETLCIGISNMIGCFFSNYPIGGSFSRTTVNAMSGVESPMGGVYTGVMVLLALQFLTPYFYYIPKASLASVITCCVAFMVDPWILRPMWRSKKMDLIPLTLTFFVTLFVGLEFGIGVGLISSTLYLLYYSARPRVNILQGESSRGTRFVLVELDRSLTFPSVDYITYEITKAGLRFANATTPIVVDCHHIQFADYTAGEGMRDLVLRLNHNGLKVIFWKMKPSILKILVGVMSGTGARFIHCETETQVENLVDGVSGVTSNGIEISVDQS
;
A
#
# COMPACT_ATOMS: atom_id res chain seq x y z
N MET A 1 -3.86 -11.03 46.35
CA MET A 1 -4.43 -12.12 47.17
C MET A 1 -5.92 -12.24 46.86
N LYS A 2 -6.40 -13.49 46.79
CA LYS A 2 -7.75 -13.92 46.41
C LYS A 2 -8.86 -13.19 47.19
N THR A 3 -10.05 -13.03 46.57
CA THR A 3 -11.32 -13.73 46.91
C THR A 3 -12.56 -12.83 46.68
N GLN A 4 -13.46 -13.30 45.78
CA GLN A 4 -14.93 -13.07 45.65
C GLN A 4 -15.44 -11.62 45.44
N VAL A 5 -16.48 -11.36 44.63
CA VAL A 5 -17.85 -11.91 44.66
C VAL A 5 -18.47 -11.93 43.25
N VAL A 6 -18.94 -13.10 42.80
CA VAL A 6 -19.95 -13.23 41.73
C VAL A 6 -21.18 -13.84 42.41
N LYS A 7 -22.31 -13.13 42.36
CA LYS A 7 -23.59 -13.58 42.92
C LYS A 7 -24.25 -14.60 42.00
N THR A 8 -24.69 -15.66 42.65
CA THR A 8 -25.51 -16.79 42.22
C THR A 8 -26.92 -16.38 41.79
N TYR A 9 -27.45 -17.07 40.79
CA TYR A 9 -28.85 -17.50 40.75
C TYR A 9 -28.83 -19.04 40.66
N SER A 10 -29.35 -19.70 41.69
CA SER A 10 -29.76 -21.12 41.71
C SER A 10 -31.10 -21.23 40.94
N GLU A 11 -31.66 -22.37 40.55
CA GLU A 11 -31.48 -23.79 40.84
C GLU A 11 -32.41 -24.51 39.84
N ASN A 12 -32.01 -25.65 39.27
CA ASN A 12 -32.82 -26.87 39.34
C ASN A 12 -32.08 -28.07 38.74
N SER A 13 -32.10 -29.13 39.55
CA SER A 13 -31.56 -30.47 39.39
C SER A 13 -32.08 -31.25 38.18
N ILE A 14 -31.27 -32.16 37.64
CA ILE A 14 -31.53 -33.62 37.49
C ILE A 14 -30.32 -34.27 36.77
N THR A 15 -29.81 -35.37 37.33
CA THR A 15 -28.82 -36.30 36.72
C THR A 15 -29.54 -37.56 36.16
N PRO A 16 -28.83 -38.54 35.57
CA PRO A 16 -28.44 -38.69 34.17
C PRO A 16 -29.26 -39.79 33.46
N ASN A 17 -29.38 -39.77 32.12
CA ASN A 17 -29.34 -40.98 31.26
C ASN A 17 -29.67 -40.72 29.78
N SER A 18 -28.93 -41.44 28.94
CA SER A 18 -29.26 -41.96 27.59
C SER A 18 -29.66 -41.00 26.45
N ASP A 19 -28.74 -40.85 25.50
CA ASP A 19 -28.99 -40.57 24.07
C ASP A 19 -29.92 -41.64 23.42
N PRO A 20 -30.45 -41.47 22.17
CA PRO A 20 -30.40 -40.32 21.26
C PRO A 20 -31.78 -39.94 20.62
N GLY A 21 -31.87 -38.74 20.04
CA GLY A 21 -32.71 -38.53 18.85
C GLY A 21 -33.82 -37.47 18.91
N VAL A 22 -33.67 -36.49 18.01
CA VAL A 22 -34.72 -35.77 17.24
C VAL A 22 -35.71 -34.86 18.00
N ILE A 23 -35.97 -33.71 17.35
CA ILE A 23 -37.09 -32.76 17.48
C ILE A 23 -36.94 -31.69 18.57
N SER A 24 -36.76 -30.43 18.15
CA SER A 24 -37.84 -29.42 18.15
C SER A 24 -37.31 -27.98 18.14
N ARG A 25 -37.89 -27.18 17.25
CA ARG A 25 -37.82 -25.73 17.22
C ARG A 25 -38.51 -25.18 18.47
N ILE A 26 -37.91 -24.16 19.09
CA ILE A 26 -38.55 -23.26 20.07
C ILE A 26 -38.65 -21.87 19.41
N PRO A 27 -39.75 -21.13 19.61
CA PRO A 27 -40.29 -20.19 18.64
C PRO A 27 -39.74 -18.77 18.81
N SER A 28 -39.56 -18.08 17.69
CA SER A 28 -39.35 -16.64 17.62
C SER A 28 -40.71 -15.93 17.49
N SER A 29 -41.18 -15.32 18.57
CA SER A 29 -42.26 -14.31 18.48
C SER A 29 -41.66 -12.93 18.25
N ASP A 30 -42.41 -12.14 17.49
CA ASP A 30 -42.39 -10.67 17.40
C ASP A 30 -41.29 -10.02 16.57
N TYR A 31 -41.49 -10.04 15.24
CA TYR A 31 -41.39 -8.80 14.44
C TYR A 31 -42.45 -8.84 13.33
N ASN A 32 -43.42 -7.92 13.41
CA ASN A 32 -44.50 -7.71 12.44
C ASN A 32 -43.96 -7.45 11.02
N GLU A 33 -44.29 -8.35 10.10
CA GLU A 33 -44.23 -8.11 8.66
C GLU A 33 -45.44 -7.29 8.20
N VAL A 34 -45.17 -6.27 7.39
CA VAL A 34 -46.18 -5.56 6.59
C VAL A 34 -46.61 -6.51 5.46
N GLY A 35 -47.86 -6.96 5.52
CA GLY A 35 -48.46 -7.89 4.58
C GLY A 35 -48.55 -7.37 3.15
N ILE A 36 -48.35 -8.28 2.20
CA ILE A 36 -48.74 -8.13 0.80
C ILE A 36 -49.63 -9.34 0.47
N ASP A 37 -50.90 -9.07 0.20
CA ASP A 37 -51.91 -10.03 -0.24
C ASP A 37 -51.52 -10.70 -1.57
N VAL A 38 -51.71 -12.02 -1.65
CA VAL A 38 -51.59 -12.81 -2.87
C VAL A 38 -52.94 -13.45 -3.18
N GLY A 39 -53.56 -13.02 -4.29
CA GLY A 39 -54.66 -13.74 -4.94
C GLY A 39 -54.17 -14.76 -5.98
N PRO A 40 -54.96 -15.80 -6.36
CA PRO A 40 -54.47 -16.94 -7.13
C PRO A 40 -54.82 -16.91 -8.64
N GLY A 41 -54.00 -17.60 -9.45
CA GLY A 41 -54.22 -17.98 -10.86
C GLY A 41 -53.95 -16.84 -11.87
N GLU A 42 -53.29 -16.98 -13.02
CA GLU A 42 -53.13 -18.08 -13.99
C GLU A 42 -51.78 -17.94 -14.74
N GLY A 43 -51.38 -19.00 -15.46
CA GLY A 43 -50.06 -19.11 -16.09
C GLY A 43 -49.85 -18.31 -17.39
N SER A 44 -48.58 -17.96 -17.66
CA SER A 44 -47.96 -17.99 -18.99
C SER A 44 -46.48 -17.55 -18.94
N THR A 45 -45.64 -18.30 -19.65
CA THR A 45 -44.36 -17.93 -20.30
C THR A 45 -43.38 -17.00 -19.58
N ALA A 46 -42.24 -17.58 -19.17
CA ALA A 46 -41.11 -16.88 -18.56
C ALA A 46 -40.24 -16.12 -19.60
N GLU A 47 -40.23 -14.79 -19.51
CA GLU A 47 -39.21 -13.90 -20.09
C GLU A 47 -38.26 -13.35 -19.00
N PRO A 48 -37.01 -12.96 -19.33
CA PRO A 48 -35.97 -12.67 -18.34
C PRO A 48 -36.15 -11.27 -17.71
N LYS A 49 -36.84 -11.20 -16.56
CA LYS A 49 -37.08 -9.96 -15.78
C LYS A 49 -35.85 -9.37 -15.06
N GLY A 50 -34.69 -10.05 -15.07
CA GLY A 50 -33.49 -9.63 -14.33
C GLY A 50 -32.82 -8.35 -14.85
N ALA A 51 -32.78 -8.15 -16.17
CA ALA A 51 -32.08 -7.01 -16.78
C ALA A 51 -32.86 -5.68 -16.62
N LYS A 52 -34.20 -5.72 -16.72
CA LYS A 52 -35.05 -4.53 -16.51
C LYS A 52 -35.06 -4.06 -15.06
N MET A 53 -35.01 -4.99 -14.11
CA MET A 53 -34.95 -4.66 -12.67
C MET A 53 -33.62 -4.00 -12.30
N CYS A 54 -32.49 -4.51 -12.82
CA CYS A 54 -31.18 -3.90 -12.62
C CYS A 54 -31.09 -2.49 -13.23
N CYS A 55 -31.68 -2.28 -14.42
CA CYS A 55 -31.73 -0.97 -15.06
C CYS A 55 -32.61 0.03 -14.31
N MET A 56 -33.74 -0.42 -13.74
CA MET A 56 -34.57 0.43 -12.85
C MET A 56 -33.86 0.76 -11.53
N GLU A 57 -33.15 -0.19 -10.93
CA GLU A 57 -32.37 0.01 -9.70
C GLU A 57 -31.23 1.02 -9.94
N LEU A 58 -30.54 0.92 -11.08
CA LEU A 58 -29.51 1.87 -11.51
C LEU A 58 -30.09 3.26 -11.78
N LYS A 59 -31.25 3.35 -12.42
CA LYS A 59 -31.94 4.63 -12.69
C LYS A 59 -32.50 5.26 -11.41
N LYS A 60 -32.90 4.44 -10.43
CA LYS A 60 -33.33 4.87 -9.10
C LYS A 60 -32.14 5.36 -8.28
N ARG A 61 -31.04 4.59 -8.22
CA ARG A 61 -29.75 5.02 -7.61
C ARG A 61 -29.19 6.28 -8.26
N GLY A 62 -29.28 6.42 -9.59
CA GLY A 62 -28.86 7.63 -10.31
C GLY A 62 -29.71 8.84 -9.95
N ARG A 63 -31.04 8.68 -9.88
CA ARG A 63 -31.95 9.74 -9.41
C ARG A 63 -31.75 10.10 -7.94
N ASP A 64 -31.52 9.12 -7.07
CA ASP A 64 -31.25 9.34 -5.65
C ASP A 64 -29.88 10.01 -5.43
N LEU A 65 -28.87 9.68 -6.25
CA LEU A 65 -27.59 10.40 -6.28
C LEU A 65 -27.75 11.85 -6.71
N CYS A 66 -28.52 12.11 -7.78
CA CYS A 66 -28.82 13.46 -8.23
C CYS A 66 -29.61 14.24 -7.18
N ARG A 67 -30.64 13.63 -6.57
CA ARG A 67 -31.46 14.27 -5.52
C ARG A 67 -30.65 14.56 -4.26
N ASN A 68 -29.74 13.67 -3.87
CA ASN A 68 -28.79 13.92 -2.78
C ASN A 68 -27.78 15.02 -3.13
N LYS A 69 -27.27 15.08 -4.37
CA LYS A 69 -26.39 16.17 -4.81
C LYS A 69 -27.08 17.53 -4.77
N PHE A 70 -28.36 17.61 -5.12
CA PHE A 70 -29.14 18.86 -5.15
C PHE A 70 -29.77 19.28 -3.80
N GLN A 71 -29.46 18.60 -2.69
CA GLN A 71 -29.89 19.08 -1.38
C GLN A 71 -29.18 20.39 -1.00
N LYS A 72 -29.94 21.34 -0.42
CA LYS A 72 -29.44 22.63 0.10
C LYS A 72 -28.19 22.51 0.96
N LYS A 73 -28.10 21.45 1.76
CA LYS A 73 -26.96 21.16 2.66
C LYS A 73 -25.66 20.83 1.90
N ASN A 74 -25.75 20.30 0.69
CA ASN A 74 -24.59 20.09 -0.19
C ASN A 74 -24.20 21.38 -0.89
N TRP A 75 -25.15 22.22 -1.31
CA TRP A 75 -24.86 23.55 -1.84
C TRP A 75 -24.18 24.48 -0.83
N GLU A 76 -24.60 24.44 0.45
CA GLU A 76 -23.94 25.17 1.53
C GLU A 76 -22.52 24.67 1.84
N ARG A 77 -22.21 23.40 1.50
CA ARG A 77 -20.85 22.84 1.59
C ARG A 77 -19.98 23.30 0.43
N THR A 78 -20.50 23.20 -0.80
CA THR A 78 -19.77 23.57 -2.03
C THR A 78 -19.55 25.08 -2.14
N PHE A 79 -20.54 25.88 -1.71
CA PHE A 79 -20.48 27.35 -1.73
C PHE A 79 -20.65 27.91 -0.31
N PRO A 80 -19.55 27.99 0.47
CA PRO A 80 -19.58 28.53 1.84
C PRO A 80 -20.09 29.97 1.92
N VAL A 81 -20.04 30.72 0.81
CA VAL A 81 -20.62 32.06 0.65
C VAL A 81 -22.08 32.10 1.09
N LEU A 82 -22.86 31.06 0.80
CA LEU A 82 -24.27 30.98 1.18
C LEU A 82 -24.49 30.92 2.70
N LYS A 83 -23.47 30.46 3.46
CA LYS A 83 -23.53 30.32 4.92
C LYS A 83 -23.21 31.63 5.63
N TRP A 84 -22.14 32.32 5.25
CA TRP A 84 -21.71 33.54 5.94
C TRP A 84 -22.42 34.80 5.43
N SER A 85 -22.83 34.87 4.16
CA SER A 85 -23.50 36.06 3.58
C SER A 85 -24.79 36.47 4.30
N ARG A 86 -25.53 35.49 4.84
CA ARG A 86 -26.78 35.75 5.59
C ARG A 86 -26.56 36.36 6.98
N SER A 87 -25.38 36.17 7.55
CA SER A 87 -24.97 36.66 8.88
C SER A 87 -24.01 37.84 8.81
N TYR A 88 -23.89 38.43 7.62
CA TYR A 88 -22.89 39.44 7.31
C TYR A 88 -23.45 40.84 7.57
N THR A 89 -22.77 41.59 8.45
CA THR A 89 -23.20 42.91 8.91
C THR A 89 -22.24 43.98 8.37
N LEU A 90 -22.70 45.22 8.24
CA LEU A 90 -21.88 46.36 7.82
C LEU A 90 -20.60 46.51 8.66
N GLN A 91 -20.66 46.20 9.96
CA GLN A 91 -19.51 46.23 10.86
C GLN A 91 -18.43 45.20 10.49
N LYS A 92 -18.82 44.01 10.02
CA LYS A 92 -17.89 42.99 9.53
C LYS A 92 -17.26 43.39 8.20
N LEU A 93 -18.02 44.07 7.34
CA LEU A 93 -17.51 44.65 6.10
C LEU A 93 -16.44 45.71 6.38
N VAL A 94 -16.66 46.57 7.37
CA VAL A 94 -15.66 47.55 7.80
C VAL A 94 -14.42 46.84 8.38
N SER A 95 -14.60 45.80 9.20
CA SER A 95 -13.47 45.00 9.74
C SER A 95 -12.68 44.33 8.62
N ASP A 96 -13.35 43.68 7.67
CA ASP A 96 -12.72 43.01 6.54
C ASP A 96 -12.08 43.98 5.54
N PHE A 97 -12.63 45.19 5.40
CA PHE A 97 -12.04 46.26 4.60
C PHE A 97 -10.77 46.80 5.25
N ILE A 98 -10.80 47.08 6.56
CA ILE A 98 -9.61 47.47 7.33
C ILE A 98 -8.58 46.35 7.31
N ALA A 99 -9.01 45.10 7.47
CA ALA A 99 -8.12 43.94 7.40
C ALA A 99 -7.48 43.80 6.03
N GLY A 100 -8.27 43.85 4.96
CA GLY A 100 -7.79 43.82 3.56
C GLY A 100 -6.79 44.93 3.24
N LEU A 101 -7.03 46.14 3.73
CA LEU A 101 -6.14 47.29 3.53
C LEU A 101 -4.84 47.19 4.36
N THR A 102 -4.88 46.50 5.50
CA THR A 102 -3.72 46.26 6.37
C THR A 102 -2.93 45.00 6.03
N VAL A 103 -3.44 44.08 5.19
CA VAL A 103 -2.71 42.88 4.70
C VAL A 103 -1.35 43.19 4.06
N GLY A 104 -1.17 44.39 3.51
CA GLY A 104 0.11 44.85 2.97
C GLY A 104 1.17 45.26 4.01
N LEU A 105 0.85 45.23 5.30
CA LEU A 105 1.50 46.07 6.30
C LEU A 105 1.59 45.36 7.66
N THR A 106 2.73 44.75 8.06
CA THR A 106 2.87 44.10 9.40
C THR A 106 4.26 44.09 10.01
N LYS A 107 4.45 44.48 11.30
CA LYS A 107 4.25 43.78 12.63
C LYS A 107 5.24 44.21 13.76
N LEU A 108 5.00 45.29 14.52
CA LEU A 108 5.76 45.57 15.76
C LEU A 108 4.85 46.04 16.92
N GLN A 109 3.68 45.41 17.03
CA GLN A 109 2.61 45.86 17.93
C GLN A 109 2.80 45.40 19.39
N TRP A 110 3.57 44.34 19.64
CA TRP A 110 3.74 43.80 21.01
C TRP A 110 4.80 44.56 21.82
N ILE A 111 5.93 44.94 21.21
CA ILE A 111 7.00 45.70 21.87
C ILE A 111 6.54 47.12 22.21
N PHE A 112 5.70 47.73 21.36
CA PHE A 112 5.20 49.10 21.59
C PHE A 112 4.09 49.19 22.63
N LYS A 113 3.27 48.14 22.81
CA LYS A 113 2.23 48.11 23.86
C LYS A 113 2.83 48.08 25.28
N CYS A 114 4.11 47.73 25.42
CA CYS A 114 4.88 47.89 26.65
C CYS A 114 5.48 49.30 26.81
N LEU A 115 5.61 50.08 25.73
CA LEU A 115 6.26 51.40 25.71
C LEU A 115 5.28 52.57 25.82
N THR A 116 4.03 52.43 25.35
CA THR A 116 3.00 53.47 25.49
C THR A 116 1.97 53.10 26.53
N LYS A 117 2.26 53.46 27.78
CA LYS A 117 1.23 53.58 28.80
C LYS A 117 0.62 54.98 28.66
N ASP A 118 -0.71 55.04 28.55
CA ASP A 118 -1.55 56.20 28.88
C ASP A 118 -2.07 57.15 27.76
N SER A 119 -2.19 56.77 26.48
CA SER A 119 -3.19 57.48 25.62
C SER A 119 -3.77 56.71 24.41
N PRO A 120 -5.11 56.67 24.24
CA PRO A 120 -5.79 55.87 23.19
C PRO A 120 -5.65 56.44 21.77
N LYS A 121 -5.23 57.71 21.62
CA LYS A 121 -4.99 58.33 20.29
C LYS A 121 -3.60 57.96 19.75
N TRP A 122 -2.57 57.96 20.61
CA TRP A 122 -1.22 57.56 20.22
C TRP A 122 -1.12 56.07 19.93
N ASP A 123 -1.87 55.23 20.66
CA ASP A 123 -1.94 53.79 20.35
C ASP A 123 -2.48 53.52 18.94
N LYS A 124 -3.51 54.25 18.49
CA LYS A 124 -4.04 54.12 17.12
C LYS A 124 -3.05 54.65 16.06
N PHE A 125 -2.38 55.77 16.34
CA PHE A 125 -1.40 56.35 15.42
C PHE A 125 -0.15 55.46 15.27
N LEU A 126 0.41 54.99 16.39
CA LEU A 126 1.54 54.06 16.42
C LEU A 126 1.16 52.69 15.87
N TRP A 127 -0.09 52.25 16.07
CA TRP A 127 -0.61 51.05 15.41
C TRP A 127 -0.57 51.18 13.89
N VAL A 128 -1.02 52.30 13.31
CA VAL A 128 -0.96 52.53 11.86
C VAL A 128 0.49 52.54 11.35
N ILE A 129 1.44 53.14 12.08
CA ILE A 129 2.86 53.17 11.69
C ILE A 129 3.51 51.79 11.79
N SER A 130 3.30 51.06 12.88
CA SER A 130 3.82 49.69 13.10
C SER A 130 3.26 48.68 12.11
N THR A 131 1.99 48.85 11.76
CA THR A 131 1.33 48.08 10.70
C THR A 131 2.02 48.46 9.38
N SER A 132 2.15 49.75 9.06
CA SER A 132 2.68 50.22 7.77
C SER A 132 4.18 49.96 7.47
N ARG A 133 4.93 49.29 8.36
CA ARG A 133 6.40 49.21 8.31
C ARG A 133 6.98 48.69 7.00
N ASN A 134 6.36 47.68 6.36
CA ASN A 134 6.89 47.08 5.13
C ASN A 134 6.71 48.02 3.94
N ALA A 135 5.55 48.67 3.81
CA ALA A 135 5.39 49.68 2.76
C ALA A 135 6.23 50.91 3.05
N ILE A 136 6.37 51.37 4.31
CA ILE A 136 7.26 52.48 4.65
C ILE A 136 8.70 52.15 4.25
N ALA A 137 9.19 50.95 4.57
CA ALA A 137 10.53 50.52 4.19
C ALA A 137 10.70 50.53 2.66
N ILE A 138 9.75 49.95 1.92
CA ILE A 138 9.78 49.92 0.46
C ILE A 138 9.70 51.34 -0.11
N THR A 139 8.71 52.15 0.27
CA THR A 139 8.53 53.51 -0.26
C THR A 139 9.71 54.42 0.07
N THR A 140 10.28 54.33 1.27
CA THR A 140 11.48 55.10 1.63
C THR A 140 12.68 54.68 0.78
N CYS A 141 12.89 53.37 0.58
CA CYS A 141 13.94 52.86 -0.29
C CYS A 141 13.70 53.23 -1.76
N THR A 142 12.46 53.24 -2.22
CA THR A 142 12.07 53.63 -3.58
C THR A 142 12.29 55.13 -3.81
N ILE A 143 11.92 55.99 -2.85
CA ILE A 143 12.18 57.43 -2.92
C ILE A 143 13.69 57.70 -2.90
N LEU A 144 14.42 57.02 -2.02
CA LEU A 144 15.88 57.11 -1.97
C LEU A 144 16.51 56.68 -3.30
N SER A 145 16.08 55.56 -3.86
CA SER A 145 16.52 55.06 -5.17
C SER A 145 16.20 56.02 -6.32
N ALA A 146 15.00 56.62 -6.30
CA ALA A 146 14.56 57.61 -7.28
C ALA A 146 15.35 58.93 -7.21
N SER A 147 15.93 59.26 -6.04
CA SER A 147 16.76 60.46 -5.87
C SER A 147 18.14 60.36 -6.54
N PHE A 148 18.58 59.17 -6.96
CA PHE A 148 19.82 58.97 -7.71
C PHE A 148 19.58 59.00 -9.23
N SER A 149 20.42 59.74 -9.94
CA SER A 149 20.45 59.79 -11.42
C SER A 149 20.71 58.40 -12.02
N GLU A 150 20.08 58.08 -13.16
CA GLU A 150 20.19 56.77 -13.84
C GLU A 150 21.63 56.32 -14.09
N SER A 151 22.55 57.26 -14.32
CA SER A 151 23.96 56.98 -14.59
C SER A 151 24.81 56.67 -13.35
N ASN A 152 24.31 56.90 -12.13
CA ASN A 152 25.09 56.75 -10.90
C ASN A 152 24.27 56.12 -9.75
N ARG A 153 23.45 55.11 -10.06
CA ARG A 153 22.65 54.39 -9.04
C ARG A 153 23.47 53.28 -8.38
N PRO A 154 23.63 53.29 -7.04
CA PRO A 154 24.37 52.25 -6.32
C PRO A 154 23.57 50.97 -6.04
N PHE A 155 22.29 50.91 -6.45
CA PHE A 155 21.37 49.81 -6.13
C PHE A 155 20.89 49.09 -7.40
N THR A 156 20.75 47.76 -7.33
CA THR A 156 20.03 46.98 -8.35
C THR A 156 18.53 47.19 -8.19
N ILE A 157 17.87 47.76 -9.19
CA ILE A 157 16.43 48.02 -9.20
C ILE A 157 15.65 46.96 -9.99
N VAL A 158 14.33 46.93 -9.81
CA VAL A 158 13.42 45.98 -10.49
C VAL A 158 13.40 46.18 -12.01
N GLY A 159 13.45 47.43 -12.48
CA GLY A 159 13.43 47.76 -13.91
C GLY A 159 12.03 47.95 -14.49
N ASN A 160 11.91 47.99 -15.83
CA ASN A 160 10.65 48.29 -16.51
C ASN A 160 9.64 47.15 -16.34
N LEU A 161 8.46 47.51 -15.82
CA LEU A 161 7.30 46.64 -15.71
C LEU A 161 6.24 47.12 -16.68
N GLU A 162 5.62 46.21 -17.44
CA GLU A 162 4.51 46.55 -18.31
C GLU A 162 3.30 47.00 -17.46
N PRO A 163 2.78 48.23 -17.66
CA PRO A 163 1.63 48.71 -16.91
C PRO A 163 0.33 48.08 -17.42
N GLY A 164 -0.60 47.82 -16.51
CA GLY A 164 -1.94 47.32 -16.84
C GLY A 164 -2.22 45.90 -16.35
N LEU A 165 -3.41 45.41 -16.67
CA LEU A 165 -3.84 44.05 -16.34
C LEU A 165 -3.32 43.05 -17.37
N PRO A 166 -2.93 41.83 -16.96
CA PRO A 166 -2.57 40.79 -17.90
C PRO A 166 -3.74 40.49 -18.84
N GLN A 167 -3.43 40.32 -20.14
CA GLN A 167 -4.46 39.97 -21.12
C GLN A 167 -5.03 38.59 -20.84
N PHE A 168 -6.35 38.45 -20.96
CA PHE A 168 -7.01 37.15 -20.91
C PHE A 168 -6.55 36.31 -22.11
N LYS A 169 -5.81 35.24 -21.85
CA LYS A 169 -5.31 34.29 -22.85
C LYS A 169 -5.45 32.87 -22.31
N PRO A 170 -5.99 31.92 -23.09
CA PRO A 170 -5.98 30.52 -22.65
C PRO A 170 -4.52 30.04 -22.49
N PRO A 171 -4.26 29.11 -21.55
CA PRO A 171 -2.93 28.53 -21.41
C PRO A 171 -2.50 27.86 -22.73
N PRO A 172 -1.23 27.99 -23.15
CA PRO A 172 -0.77 27.40 -24.40
C PRO A 172 -0.80 25.87 -24.29
N PHE A 173 -1.54 25.23 -25.20
CA PHE A 173 -1.60 23.76 -25.30
C PHE A 173 -0.49 23.17 -26.19
N SER A 174 0.30 24.03 -26.81
CA SER A 174 1.48 23.68 -27.60
C SER A 174 2.49 24.81 -27.50
N ILE A 175 3.76 24.48 -27.28
CA ILE A 175 4.85 25.44 -27.19
C ILE A 175 5.80 25.16 -28.34
N TYR A 176 6.13 26.21 -29.09
CA TYR A 176 7.19 26.15 -30.10
C TYR A 176 8.46 26.67 -29.45
N ASP A 177 9.47 25.81 -29.34
CA ASP A 177 10.77 26.23 -28.84
C ASP A 177 11.62 26.76 -30.00
N ASN A 178 11.88 28.06 -29.96
CA ASN A 178 12.69 28.75 -30.98
C ASN A 178 14.17 28.31 -30.96
N GLN A 179 14.65 27.66 -29.89
CA GLN A 179 16.04 27.21 -29.76
C GLN A 179 16.28 25.83 -30.37
N THR A 180 15.29 24.93 -30.28
CA THR A 180 15.37 23.54 -30.78
C THR A 180 14.56 23.31 -32.05
N ASP A 181 13.77 24.29 -32.50
CA ASP A 181 12.89 24.22 -33.67
C ASP A 181 11.84 23.08 -33.58
N THR A 182 11.49 22.70 -32.35
CA THR A 182 10.55 21.60 -32.05
C THR A 182 9.23 22.13 -31.50
N LEU A 183 8.13 21.57 -32.00
CA LEU A 183 6.79 21.80 -31.46
C LEU A 183 6.50 20.76 -30.36
N HIS A 184 6.49 21.19 -29.11
CA HIS A 184 6.08 20.35 -27.98
C HIS A 184 4.56 20.35 -27.89
N THR A 185 3.93 19.19 -28.14
CA THR A 185 2.47 19.05 -28.00
C THR A 185 2.08 18.88 -26.53
N PHE A 186 0.80 19.05 -26.21
CA PHE A 186 0.29 18.86 -24.83
C PHE A 186 0.67 17.50 -24.22
N GLN A 187 0.70 16.44 -25.05
CA GLN A 187 1.03 15.10 -24.58
C GLN A 187 2.53 14.97 -24.28
N ASP A 188 3.38 15.62 -25.09
CA ASP A 188 4.83 15.65 -24.88
C ASP A 188 5.18 16.46 -23.63
N LEU A 189 4.54 17.62 -23.45
CA LEU A 189 4.70 18.48 -22.27
C LEU A 189 4.31 17.75 -20.97
N ILE A 190 3.22 16.98 -20.98
CA ILE A 190 2.84 16.17 -19.82
C ILE A 190 3.80 15.00 -19.62
N GLY A 191 4.25 14.35 -20.70
CA GLY A 191 5.14 13.20 -20.63
C GLY A 191 6.52 13.54 -20.07
N GLU A 192 7.11 14.62 -20.55
CA GLU A 192 8.45 15.10 -20.15
C GLU A 192 8.46 15.64 -18.71
N GLU A 193 7.41 16.39 -18.32
CA GLU A 193 7.35 17.10 -17.02
C GLU A 193 6.39 16.48 -16.00
N PHE A 194 5.94 15.22 -16.20
CA PHE A 194 4.96 14.56 -15.32
C PHE A 194 5.38 14.59 -13.84
N GLY A 195 6.68 14.36 -13.57
CA GLY A 195 7.24 14.38 -12.23
C GLY A 195 7.12 15.76 -11.58
N THR A 196 7.53 16.81 -12.29
CA THR A 196 7.50 18.20 -11.85
C THR A 196 6.06 18.67 -11.58
N ILE A 197 5.12 18.33 -12.45
CA ILE A 197 3.69 18.66 -12.30
C ILE A 197 3.12 18.06 -11.01
N LEU A 198 3.40 16.78 -10.77
CA LEU A 198 2.92 16.06 -9.58
C LEU A 198 3.49 16.69 -8.30
N ILE A 199 4.80 16.99 -8.29
CA ILE A 199 5.50 17.60 -7.16
C ILE A 199 4.96 19.00 -6.87
N MET A 200 4.83 19.86 -7.88
CA MET A 200 4.32 21.22 -7.72
C MET A 200 2.87 21.21 -7.19
N THR A 201 2.04 20.28 -7.68
CA THR A 201 0.66 20.11 -7.20
C THR A 201 0.63 19.70 -5.73
N LEU A 202 1.44 18.70 -5.35
CA LEU A 202 1.54 18.27 -3.94
C LEU A 202 2.06 19.39 -3.04
N LEU A 203 3.08 20.13 -3.48
CA LEU A 203 3.66 21.24 -2.74
C LEU A 203 2.64 22.36 -2.50
N GLY A 204 1.93 22.78 -3.54
CA GLY A 204 0.89 23.80 -3.45
C GLY A 204 -0.25 23.38 -2.52
N LEU A 205 -0.70 22.13 -2.61
CA LEU A 205 -1.77 21.59 -1.76
C LEU A 205 -1.33 21.47 -0.30
N MET A 206 -0.15 20.91 -0.03
CA MET A 206 0.37 20.73 1.33
C MET A 206 0.66 22.09 1.98
N GLY A 207 1.30 23.01 1.26
CA GLY A 207 1.54 24.37 1.74
C GLY A 207 0.24 25.08 2.08
N HIS A 208 -0.78 24.97 1.23
CA HIS A 208 -2.08 25.60 1.48
C HIS A 208 -2.81 25.01 2.70
N ILE A 209 -2.90 23.68 2.80
CA ILE A 209 -3.61 23.02 3.92
C ILE A 209 -2.89 23.27 5.25
N THR A 210 -1.56 23.26 5.27
CA THR A 210 -0.79 23.52 6.49
C THR A 210 -1.01 24.96 7.00
N ILE A 211 -1.03 25.94 6.10
CA ILE A 211 -1.36 27.34 6.44
C ILE A 211 -2.80 27.45 6.94
N ALA A 212 -3.76 26.86 6.23
CA ALA A 212 -5.15 26.89 6.64
C ALA A 212 -5.33 26.31 8.06
N LYS A 213 -4.65 25.20 8.37
CA LYS A 213 -4.66 24.60 9.72
C LYS A 213 -3.98 25.48 10.77
N ALA A 214 -2.82 26.07 10.44
CA ALA A 214 -2.07 26.92 11.37
C ALA A 214 -2.86 28.16 11.83
N PHE A 215 -3.70 28.73 10.95
CA PHE A 215 -4.50 29.94 11.24
C PHE A 215 -5.96 29.68 11.55
N ALA A 216 -6.45 28.45 11.47
CA ALA A 216 -7.84 28.13 11.81
C ALA A 216 -8.12 28.25 13.31
N GLY A 217 -7.11 28.12 14.18
CA GLY A 217 -7.30 28.11 15.63
C GLY A 217 -8.27 27.00 16.06
N SER A 218 -9.37 27.38 16.71
CA SER A 218 -10.45 26.45 17.09
C SER A 218 -11.50 26.22 15.98
N ALA A 219 -11.36 26.85 14.81
CA ALA A 219 -12.21 26.59 13.65
C ALA A 219 -11.79 25.30 12.92
N ARG A 220 -12.71 24.75 12.12
CA ARG A 220 -12.43 23.55 11.30
C ARG A 220 -11.99 23.97 9.90
N VAL A 221 -10.89 23.38 9.45
CA VAL A 221 -10.48 23.38 8.04
C VAL A 221 -11.08 22.16 7.35
N ASP A 222 -11.84 22.35 6.29
CA ASP A 222 -12.31 21.25 5.45
C ASP A 222 -11.36 21.07 4.27
N ALA A 223 -10.42 20.13 4.39
CA ALA A 223 -9.39 19.92 3.38
C ALA A 223 -9.97 19.69 1.98
N SER A 224 -11.09 18.97 1.84
CA SER A 224 -11.72 18.77 0.53
C SER A 224 -12.19 20.09 -0.10
N GLN A 225 -12.68 21.02 0.72
CA GLN A 225 -13.12 22.32 0.24
C GLN A 225 -11.93 23.21 -0.13
N GLU A 226 -10.87 23.22 0.68
CA GLU A 226 -9.64 23.99 0.38
C GLU A 226 -8.97 23.49 -0.90
N VAL A 227 -8.90 22.17 -1.10
CA VAL A 227 -8.36 21.54 -2.34
C VAL A 227 -9.19 21.94 -3.57
N LEU A 228 -10.52 21.98 -3.44
CA LEU A 228 -11.40 22.44 -4.52
C LEU A 228 -11.18 23.94 -4.79
N ALA A 229 -11.10 24.75 -3.73
CA ALA A 229 -10.93 26.20 -3.84
C ALA A 229 -9.61 26.56 -4.54
N ILE A 230 -8.48 25.98 -4.12
CA ILE A 230 -7.18 26.21 -4.73
C ILE A 230 -7.10 25.66 -6.16
N GLY A 231 -7.76 24.54 -6.45
CA GLY A 231 -7.82 23.98 -7.80
C GLY A 231 -8.58 24.89 -8.77
N ILE A 232 -9.76 25.39 -8.36
CA ILE A 232 -10.53 26.36 -9.15
C ILE A 232 -9.76 27.68 -9.29
N ALA A 233 -9.14 28.16 -8.22
CA ALA A 233 -8.37 29.40 -8.25
C ALA A 233 -7.20 29.31 -9.24
N ASN A 234 -6.45 28.21 -9.24
CA ASN A 234 -5.37 27.98 -10.19
C ASN A 234 -5.88 27.89 -11.64
N LEU A 235 -6.98 27.16 -11.87
CA LEU A 235 -7.57 27.02 -13.20
C LEU A 235 -8.10 28.34 -13.77
N ILE A 236 -8.66 29.22 -12.93
CA ILE A 236 -9.08 30.56 -13.37
C ILE A 236 -7.84 31.45 -13.59
N SER A 237 -6.85 31.39 -12.69
CA SER A 237 -5.66 32.24 -12.77
C SER A 237 -4.77 31.94 -13.98
N SER A 238 -4.80 30.71 -14.51
CA SER A 238 -4.02 30.35 -15.70
C SER A 238 -4.45 31.12 -16.95
N PHE A 239 -5.71 31.60 -17.00
CA PHE A 239 -6.18 32.46 -18.10
C PHE A 239 -5.61 33.89 -18.06
N PHE A 240 -4.97 34.27 -16.95
CA PHE A 240 -4.34 35.56 -16.76
C PHE A 240 -2.81 35.45 -16.73
N SER A 241 -2.24 34.39 -17.31
CA SER A 241 -0.80 34.10 -17.31
C SER A 241 -0.18 34.10 -15.90
N SER A 242 -0.95 33.69 -14.89
CA SER A 242 -0.49 33.62 -13.50
C SER A 242 0.42 32.42 -13.27
N MET A 243 1.41 32.58 -12.39
CA MET A 243 2.09 31.45 -11.77
C MET A 243 1.12 30.66 -10.87
N PRO A 244 1.39 29.37 -10.59
CA PRO A 244 0.61 28.60 -9.62
C PRO A 244 0.51 29.32 -8.27
N ILE A 245 -0.72 29.47 -7.78
CA ILE A 245 -1.03 30.16 -6.53
C ILE A 245 -1.34 29.17 -5.41
N ALA A 246 -0.90 29.52 -4.20
CA ALA A 246 -1.20 28.81 -2.97
C ALA A 246 -1.36 29.78 -1.80
N GLY A 247 -1.75 29.25 -0.64
CA GLY A 247 -1.73 30.04 0.61
C GLY A 247 -0.33 30.57 0.91
N SER A 248 -0.23 31.76 1.49
CA SER A 248 1.06 32.36 1.89
C SER A 248 1.07 32.59 3.40
N PHE A 249 2.02 31.97 4.11
CA PHE A 249 2.15 32.14 5.57
C PHE A 249 2.22 33.62 5.95
N SER A 250 3.07 34.40 5.29
CA SER A 250 3.25 35.83 5.60
C SER A 250 1.95 36.61 5.40
N ARG A 251 1.27 36.47 4.25
CA ARG A 251 0.02 37.20 3.95
C ARG A 251 -1.14 36.77 4.84
N THR A 252 -1.30 35.47 5.09
CA THR A 252 -2.36 34.95 5.96
C THR A 252 -2.13 35.34 7.42
N THR A 253 -0.87 35.34 7.87
CA THR A 253 -0.50 35.83 9.21
C THR A 253 -0.95 37.26 9.41
N VAL A 254 -0.70 38.13 8.43
CA VAL A 254 -1.19 39.51 8.50
C VAL A 254 -2.70 39.55 8.60
N ASN A 255 -3.37 38.91 7.65
CA ASN A 255 -4.83 38.98 7.54
C ASN A 255 -5.51 38.52 8.84
N ALA A 256 -4.96 37.49 9.50
CA ALA A 256 -5.41 37.03 10.81
C ALA A 256 -5.17 38.07 11.92
N PHE A 257 -3.98 38.69 11.98
CA PHE A 257 -3.69 39.72 12.99
C PHE A 257 -4.43 41.03 12.78
N SER A 258 -4.86 41.32 11.55
CA SER A 258 -5.68 42.47 11.23
C SER A 258 -7.16 42.29 11.57
N GLY A 259 -7.57 41.11 12.05
CA GLY A 259 -8.95 40.85 12.46
C GLY A 259 -9.91 40.59 11.31
N ALA A 260 -9.43 39.99 10.20
CA ALA A 260 -10.32 39.54 9.13
C ALA A 260 -11.29 38.48 9.66
N GLU A 261 -12.59 38.71 9.48
CA GLU A 261 -13.66 37.83 9.92
C GLU A 261 -14.23 36.97 8.78
N SER A 262 -14.01 37.37 7.51
CA SER A 262 -14.46 36.59 6.36
C SER A 262 -13.47 36.53 5.19
N PRO A 263 -13.65 35.56 4.25
CA PRO A 263 -12.84 35.48 3.03
C PRO A 263 -12.95 36.70 2.10
N LEU A 264 -13.90 37.62 2.33
CA LEU A 264 -14.03 38.85 1.53
C LEU A 264 -12.82 39.78 1.65
N GLY A 265 -12.02 39.68 2.72
CA GLY A 265 -10.74 40.39 2.79
C GLY A 265 -9.85 40.13 1.57
N GLY A 266 -9.93 38.93 0.98
CA GLY A 266 -9.25 38.57 -0.27
C GLY A 266 -9.70 39.42 -1.46
N LEU A 267 -11.00 39.74 -1.58
CA LEU A 267 -11.53 40.62 -2.63
C LEU A 267 -10.97 42.03 -2.50
N VAL A 268 -10.92 42.56 -1.28
CA VAL A 268 -10.36 43.90 -1.00
C VAL A 268 -8.87 43.95 -1.39
N THR A 269 -8.10 42.93 -0.99
CA THR A 269 -6.68 42.84 -1.38
C THR A 269 -6.52 42.71 -2.89
N GLY A 270 -7.35 41.92 -3.58
CA GLY A 270 -7.32 41.76 -5.03
C GLY A 270 -7.62 43.07 -5.77
N SER A 271 -8.66 43.79 -5.35
CA SER A 271 -8.99 45.11 -5.89
C SER A 271 -7.87 46.13 -5.69
N LEU A 272 -7.19 46.09 -4.54
CA LEU A 272 -6.06 46.96 -4.25
C LEU A 272 -4.83 46.62 -5.11
N VAL A 273 -4.59 45.33 -5.38
CA VAL A 273 -3.55 44.89 -6.32
C VAL A 273 -3.87 45.34 -7.75
N ILE A 274 -5.12 45.20 -8.20
CA ILE A 274 -5.57 45.70 -9.52
C ILE A 274 -5.35 47.22 -9.62
N PHE A 275 -5.73 47.97 -8.57
CA PHE A 275 -5.47 49.40 -8.50
C PHE A 275 -3.96 49.71 -8.58
N ALA A 276 -3.13 48.95 -7.86
CA ALA A 276 -1.68 49.12 -7.91
C ALA A 276 -1.09 48.81 -9.30
N LEU A 277 -1.59 47.80 -10.01
CA LEU A 277 -1.14 47.46 -11.36
C LEU A 277 -1.50 48.53 -12.40
N ILE A 278 -2.61 49.25 -12.20
CA ILE A 278 -3.06 50.31 -13.09
C ILE A 278 -2.33 51.63 -12.78
N PHE A 279 -2.18 52.00 -11.51
CA PHE A 279 -1.71 53.33 -11.11
C PHE A 279 -0.30 53.38 -10.51
N LEU A 280 0.16 52.31 -9.86
CA LEU A 280 1.44 52.29 -9.14
C LEU A 280 2.59 51.65 -9.92
N THR A 281 2.33 50.91 -11.01
CA THR A 281 3.37 50.21 -11.81
C THR A 281 4.52 51.11 -12.29
N PRO A 282 4.30 52.35 -12.75
CA PRO A 282 5.41 53.24 -13.14
C PRO A 282 6.37 53.54 -11.99
N TYR A 283 5.89 53.54 -10.74
CA TYR A 283 6.70 53.81 -9.56
C TYR A 283 7.46 52.57 -9.08
N PHE A 284 7.01 51.37 -9.46
CA PHE A 284 7.69 50.12 -9.10
C PHE A 284 9.04 49.95 -9.78
N TYR A 285 9.29 50.67 -10.88
CA TYR A 285 10.59 50.74 -11.57
C TYR A 285 11.74 51.06 -10.61
N TYR A 286 11.52 51.98 -9.66
CA TYR A 286 12.56 52.48 -8.76
C TYR A 286 12.80 51.60 -7.54
N ILE A 287 12.05 50.52 -7.34
CA ILE A 287 12.18 49.67 -6.16
C ILE A 287 13.54 48.96 -6.17
N PRO A 288 14.36 49.07 -5.11
CA PRO A 288 15.58 48.28 -4.99
C PRO A 288 15.30 46.79 -4.74
N ASN A 289 15.99 45.89 -5.44
CA ASN A 289 15.89 44.44 -5.21
C ASN A 289 16.30 44.08 -3.76
N ALA A 290 17.23 44.82 -3.16
CA ALA A 290 17.62 44.65 -1.77
C ALA A 290 16.50 44.95 -0.76
N SER A 291 15.64 45.94 -1.04
CA SER A 291 14.50 46.24 -0.16
C SER A 291 13.44 45.14 -0.25
N LEU A 292 13.19 44.59 -1.44
CA LEU A 292 12.33 43.41 -1.61
C LEU A 292 12.88 42.18 -0.89
N ALA A 293 14.17 41.87 -1.06
CA ALA A 293 14.82 40.73 -0.42
C ALA A 293 14.79 40.83 1.12
N SER A 294 15.08 42.02 1.67
CA SER A 294 15.04 42.25 3.13
C SER A 294 13.64 42.09 3.72
N VAL A 295 12.59 42.53 3.03
CA VAL A 295 11.19 42.32 3.46
C VAL A 295 10.83 40.84 3.47
N VAL A 296 11.28 40.07 2.47
CA VAL A 296 11.07 38.61 2.44
C VAL A 296 11.79 37.93 3.61
N VAL A 297 13.07 38.20 3.83
CA VAL A 297 13.86 37.62 4.93
C VAL A 297 13.26 37.97 6.30
N ALA A 298 12.90 39.24 6.51
CA ALA A 298 12.29 39.71 7.76
C ALA A 298 10.92 39.06 8.03
N SER A 299 10.19 38.65 6.99
CA SER A 299 8.90 37.96 7.14
C SER A 299 9.04 36.49 7.54
N VAL A 300 10.14 35.82 7.16
CA VAL A 300 10.35 34.37 7.36
C VAL A 300 11.07 34.06 8.67
N ILE A 301 11.91 34.97 9.19
CA ILE A 301 12.75 34.70 10.39
C ILE A 301 11.95 34.30 11.64
N PHE A 302 10.72 34.80 11.78
CA PHE A 302 9.83 34.48 12.90
C PHE A 302 8.98 33.22 12.68
N MET A 303 9.09 32.59 11.51
CA MET A 303 8.32 31.41 11.14
C MET A 303 8.99 30.09 11.57
N VAL A 304 10.27 30.15 11.97
CA VAL A 304 11.01 28.97 12.43
C VAL A 304 10.68 28.68 13.89
N ASP A 305 9.89 27.63 14.13
CA ASP A 305 9.53 27.16 15.46
C ASP A 305 10.39 25.95 15.86
N PHE A 306 11.27 26.12 16.85
CA PHE A 306 12.19 25.09 17.35
C PHE A 306 11.65 24.29 18.55
N ARG A 307 10.33 24.26 18.78
CA ARG A 307 9.72 23.50 19.90
C ARG A 307 9.74 21.97 19.69
N ILE A 308 10.92 21.38 19.66
CA ILE A 308 11.15 19.92 19.52
C ILE A 308 10.96 19.19 20.85
N TRP A 309 11.05 19.91 21.98
CA TRP A 309 11.04 19.35 23.33
C TRP A 309 9.76 18.55 23.69
N PRO A 310 8.54 18.99 23.36
CA PRO A 310 7.32 18.21 23.62
C PRO A 310 7.28 16.88 22.86
N MET A 311 7.81 16.84 21.62
CA MET A 311 7.89 15.63 20.81
C MET A 311 8.89 14.62 21.42
N TRP A 312 10.03 15.10 21.93
CA TRP A 312 11.02 14.26 22.61
C TRP A 312 10.47 13.62 23.91
N ARG A 313 9.69 14.36 24.70
CA ARG A 313 9.10 13.86 25.96
C ARG A 313 7.95 12.87 25.75
N SER A 314 7.19 13.02 24.67
CA SER A 314 6.04 12.18 24.35
C SER A 314 6.47 10.86 23.68
N LYS A 315 7.05 10.92 22.48
CA LYS A 315 7.41 9.74 21.69
C LYS A 315 8.63 9.97 20.79
N LYS A 316 9.79 9.48 21.24
CA LYS A 316 11.08 9.59 20.52
C LYS A 316 11.07 9.04 19.09
N ALA A 317 10.25 8.02 18.82
CA ALA A 317 10.13 7.44 17.48
C ALA A 317 9.59 8.43 16.43
N ASP A 318 8.82 9.45 16.86
CA ASP A 318 8.24 10.45 15.98
C ASP A 318 9.27 11.56 15.61
N LEU A 319 10.46 11.54 16.24
CA LEU A 319 11.58 12.44 15.91
C LEU A 319 12.26 12.07 14.58
N LEU A 320 12.23 10.79 14.20
CA LEU A 320 12.92 10.30 13.00
C LEU A 320 12.28 10.81 11.69
N PRO A 321 10.95 10.75 11.50
CA PRO A 321 10.31 11.39 10.35
C PRO A 321 10.59 12.90 10.29
N TRP A 322 10.53 13.59 11.43
CA TRP A 322 10.83 15.02 11.51
C TRP A 322 12.28 15.33 11.10
N SER A 323 13.27 14.61 11.66
CA SER A 323 14.68 14.86 11.37
C SER A 323 15.02 14.56 9.92
N LEU A 324 14.52 13.44 9.37
CA LEU A 324 14.84 13.08 8.00
C LEU A 324 14.23 14.08 7.02
N THR A 325 12.97 14.48 7.24
CA THR A 325 12.30 15.53 6.43
C THR A 325 13.05 16.86 6.51
N PHE A 326 13.45 17.29 7.72
CA PHE A 326 14.15 18.55 7.91
C PHE A 326 15.49 18.59 7.15
N PHE A 327 16.32 17.56 7.31
CA PHE A 327 17.63 17.52 6.68
C PHE A 327 17.57 17.29 5.17
N THR A 328 16.62 16.51 4.67
CA THR A 328 16.45 16.33 3.21
C THR A 328 15.91 17.60 2.55
N THR A 329 14.93 18.29 3.18
CA THR A 329 14.50 19.62 2.73
C THR A 329 15.65 20.61 2.68
N LEU A 330 16.53 20.61 3.69
CA LEU A 330 17.61 21.58 3.82
C LEU A 330 18.76 21.34 2.83
N PHE A 331 19.20 20.09 2.64
CA PHE A 331 20.41 19.78 1.88
C PHE A 331 20.16 19.25 0.46
N VAL A 332 19.02 18.61 0.21
CA VAL A 332 18.72 17.98 -1.09
C VAL A 332 17.74 18.83 -1.89
N GLY A 333 16.75 19.39 -1.21
CA GLY A 333 15.73 20.24 -1.81
C GLY A 333 14.37 20.00 -1.20
N LEU A 334 13.50 21.00 -1.29
CA LEU A 334 12.17 20.98 -0.69
C LEU A 334 11.31 19.81 -1.17
N GLU A 335 11.37 19.52 -2.46
CA GLU A 335 10.60 18.47 -3.15
C GLU A 335 10.90 17.09 -2.57
N TYR A 336 12.18 16.71 -2.57
CA TYR A 336 12.68 15.46 -1.99
C TYR A 336 12.42 15.39 -0.50
N GLY A 337 12.49 16.53 0.20
CA GLY A 337 12.17 16.63 1.61
C GLY A 337 10.76 16.18 1.95
N ILE A 338 9.77 16.73 1.26
CA ILE A 338 8.36 16.40 1.46
C ILE A 338 8.07 14.94 1.09
N LEU A 339 8.58 14.47 -0.04
CA LEU A 339 8.41 13.08 -0.47
C LEU A 339 9.02 12.11 0.54
N THR A 340 10.20 12.43 1.07
CA THR A 340 10.87 11.63 2.09
C THR A 340 10.04 11.59 3.38
N GLY A 341 9.53 12.73 3.85
CA GLY A 341 8.67 12.78 5.03
C GLY A 341 7.37 11.98 4.88
N LEU A 342 6.72 12.08 3.71
CA LEU A 342 5.52 11.31 3.38
C LEU A 342 5.83 9.81 3.35
N ALA A 343 6.91 9.41 2.68
CA ALA A 343 7.31 8.03 2.53
C ALA A 343 7.61 7.38 3.89
N ILE A 344 8.40 8.03 4.75
CA ILE A 344 8.69 7.50 6.10
C ILE A 344 7.41 7.40 6.93
N SER A 345 6.55 8.43 6.90
CA SER A 345 5.31 8.43 7.67
C SER A 345 4.40 7.28 7.25
N ALA A 346 4.31 7.00 5.94
CA ALA A 346 3.62 5.84 5.42
C ALA A 346 4.29 4.53 5.86
N ILE A 347 5.62 4.41 5.74
CA ILE A 347 6.37 3.22 6.17
C ILE A 347 6.15 2.92 7.66
N PHE A 348 6.16 3.95 8.53
CA PHE A 348 5.91 3.77 9.96
C PHE A 348 4.50 3.22 10.20
N LEU A 349 3.47 3.82 9.58
CA LEU A 349 2.09 3.35 9.71
C LEU A 349 1.94 1.91 9.23
N LEU A 350 2.56 1.58 8.09
CA LEU A 350 2.58 0.24 7.53
C LEU A 350 3.32 -0.75 8.43
N TYR A 351 4.49 -0.39 8.95
CA TYR A 351 5.26 -1.22 9.89
C TYR A 351 4.45 -1.56 11.15
N TYR A 352 3.76 -0.58 11.73
CA TYR A 352 2.86 -0.80 12.87
C TYR A 352 1.63 -1.64 12.51
N ALA A 353 1.16 -1.57 11.26
CA ALA A 353 0.08 -2.45 10.78
C ALA A 353 0.55 -3.89 10.58
N ALA A 354 1.81 -4.11 10.17
CA ALA A 354 2.36 -5.45 9.91
C ALA A 354 2.86 -6.20 11.16
N ARG A 355 3.14 -5.50 12.27
CA ARG A 355 3.62 -6.13 13.52
C ARG A 355 2.78 -5.71 14.74
N PRO A 356 1.57 -6.29 14.92
CA PRO A 356 0.79 -6.10 16.14
C PRO A 356 1.49 -6.71 17.35
N ARG A 357 1.13 -6.26 18.56
CA ARG A 357 1.64 -6.91 19.78
C ARG A 357 0.80 -8.13 20.07
N VAL A 358 1.45 -9.28 20.17
CA VAL A 358 0.85 -10.55 20.57
C VAL A 358 1.28 -10.83 22.00
N LYS A 359 0.33 -10.92 22.92
CA LYS A 359 0.59 -11.42 24.27
C LYS A 359 0.16 -12.87 24.31
N VAL A 360 1.05 -13.73 24.77
CA VAL A 360 0.72 -15.14 25.01
C VAL A 360 0.84 -15.38 26.51
N LEU A 361 -0.21 -15.91 27.10
CA LEU A 361 -0.34 -16.19 28.53
C LEU A 361 -0.65 -17.67 28.72
N LYS A 362 -0.10 -18.28 29.77
CA LYS A 362 -0.51 -19.61 30.21
C LYS A 362 -1.57 -19.44 31.30
N GLY A 363 -2.74 -20.02 31.09
CA GLY A 363 -3.86 -20.00 32.01
C GLY A 363 -4.18 -21.40 32.53
N VAL A 364 -4.85 -21.48 33.68
CA VAL A 364 -5.41 -22.71 34.22
C VAL A 364 -6.90 -22.46 34.43
N THR A 365 -7.75 -23.36 33.93
CA THR A 365 -9.20 -23.27 34.14
C THR A 365 -9.55 -23.53 35.60
N THR A 366 -10.77 -23.19 36.01
CA THR A 366 -11.28 -23.49 37.36
C THR A 366 -11.28 -24.99 37.69
N LEU A 367 -11.26 -25.85 36.67
CA LEU A 367 -11.20 -27.30 36.75
C LEU A 367 -9.76 -27.87 36.68
N GLY A 368 -8.73 -27.00 36.65
CA GLY A 368 -7.33 -27.41 36.66
C GLY A 368 -6.71 -27.72 35.29
N SER A 369 -7.42 -27.50 34.18
CA SER A 369 -6.89 -27.72 32.83
C SER A 369 -6.05 -26.53 32.38
N GLU A 370 -4.82 -26.78 31.93
CA GLU A 370 -3.95 -25.73 31.39
C GLU A 370 -4.37 -25.33 29.97
N PHE A 371 -4.27 -24.05 29.63
CA PHE A 371 -4.52 -23.54 28.27
C PHE A 371 -3.56 -22.40 27.93
N ILE A 372 -3.29 -22.21 26.64
CA ILE A 372 -2.49 -21.10 26.14
C ILE A 372 -3.43 -20.04 25.58
N LEU A 373 -3.53 -18.88 26.25
CA LEU A 373 -4.32 -17.75 25.80
C LEU A 373 -3.46 -16.82 24.92
N VAL A 374 -3.88 -16.63 23.69
CA VAL A 374 -3.30 -15.66 22.76
C VAL A 374 -4.20 -14.44 22.73
N GLU A 375 -3.72 -13.33 23.28
CA GLU A 375 -4.39 -12.04 23.20
C GLU A 375 -3.75 -11.18 22.12
N LEU A 376 -4.57 -10.71 21.19
CA LEU A 376 -4.17 -9.78 20.15
C LEU A 376 -4.48 -8.35 20.58
N ASP A 377 -3.52 -7.44 20.38
CA ASP A 377 -3.72 -6.02 20.65
C ASP A 377 -4.51 -5.30 19.55
N ARG A 378 -4.94 -5.92 18.45
CA ARG A 378 -5.73 -5.21 17.43
C ARG A 378 -6.42 -6.18 16.49
N SER A 379 -7.23 -5.61 15.61
CA SER A 379 -7.83 -6.36 14.50
C SER A 379 -6.77 -6.86 13.53
N LEU A 380 -7.01 -8.05 12.99
CA LEU A 380 -6.08 -8.76 12.13
C LEU A 380 -6.28 -8.32 10.66
N THR A 381 -5.25 -7.69 10.10
CA THR A 381 -5.18 -7.33 8.66
C THR A 381 -4.15 -8.20 7.97
N TYR A 382 -4.28 -8.40 6.66
CA TYR A 382 -3.40 -9.26 5.87
C TYR A 382 -1.89 -9.06 6.11
N PRO A 383 -1.32 -7.86 6.35
CA PRO A 383 0.11 -7.72 6.61
C PRO A 383 0.56 -8.23 7.97
N SER A 384 -0.37 -8.31 8.93
CA SER A 384 -0.10 -8.72 10.32
C SER A 384 -0.15 -10.23 10.54
N VAL A 385 -0.81 -10.93 9.63
CA VAL A 385 -1.18 -12.34 9.76
C VAL A 385 0.03 -13.23 9.95
N ASP A 386 1.02 -13.11 9.06
CA ASP A 386 2.22 -13.95 9.09
C ASP A 386 2.97 -13.80 10.43
N TYR A 387 3.03 -12.58 10.96
CA TYR A 387 3.66 -12.31 12.25
C TYR A 387 2.87 -12.88 13.43
N VAL A 388 1.53 -12.79 13.38
CA VAL A 388 0.65 -13.31 14.43
C VAL A 388 0.69 -14.83 14.44
N THR A 389 0.49 -15.48 13.29
CA THR A 389 0.56 -16.94 13.15
C THR A 389 1.91 -17.47 13.62
N ASP A 390 3.03 -16.82 13.26
CA ASP A 390 4.37 -17.17 13.74
C ASP A 390 4.51 -17.01 15.27
N SER A 391 3.98 -15.93 15.84
CA SER A 391 4.00 -15.71 17.28
C SER A 391 3.21 -16.77 18.04
N ILE A 392 2.08 -17.22 17.48
CA ILE A 392 1.26 -18.30 18.04
C ILE A 392 1.99 -19.63 17.93
N LEU A 393 2.50 -20.00 16.76
CA LEU A 393 3.22 -21.25 16.52
C LEU A 393 4.49 -21.36 17.39
N LYS A 394 5.28 -20.29 17.52
CA LYS A 394 6.46 -20.26 18.41
C LYS A 394 6.08 -20.46 19.86
N SER A 395 4.98 -19.88 20.30
CA SER A 395 4.54 -20.00 21.69
C SER A 395 3.94 -21.37 21.96
N ALA A 396 3.21 -21.93 21.00
CA ALA A 396 2.75 -23.32 21.03
C ALA A 396 3.91 -24.29 21.12
N ASN A 397 4.94 -24.16 20.27
CA ASN A 397 6.12 -25.04 20.33
C ASN A 397 6.96 -24.86 21.60
N ARG A 398 6.93 -23.68 22.23
CA ARG A 398 7.72 -23.39 23.43
C ARG A 398 7.05 -23.85 24.72
N TRP A 399 5.72 -23.78 24.79
CA TRP A 399 4.94 -24.02 26.01
C TRP A 399 3.92 -25.15 25.90
N GLY A 400 3.68 -25.68 24.71
CA GLY A 400 2.68 -26.70 24.45
C GLY A 400 3.24 -28.10 24.66
N ASP A 401 2.60 -28.84 25.55
CA ASP A 401 2.47 -30.29 25.43
C ASP A 401 1.27 -30.58 24.51
N ASN A 402 1.29 -31.69 23.75
CA ASN A 402 0.26 -32.06 22.75
C ASN A 402 -1.20 -32.09 23.29
N THR A 403 -1.41 -31.92 24.59
CA THR A 403 -2.73 -31.90 25.25
C THR A 403 -3.25 -30.50 25.59
N THR A 404 -2.45 -29.44 25.40
CA THR A 404 -2.77 -28.08 25.87
C THR A 404 -3.56 -27.29 24.82
N PRO A 405 -4.84 -26.94 25.03
CA PRO A 405 -5.63 -26.17 24.07
C PRO A 405 -5.09 -24.74 23.90
N ILE A 406 -5.10 -24.26 22.66
CA ILE A 406 -4.72 -22.89 22.29
C ILE A 406 -6.00 -22.08 22.11
N VAL A 407 -6.20 -21.09 22.96
CA VAL A 407 -7.36 -20.19 22.94
C VAL A 407 -6.94 -18.86 22.34
N ILE A 408 -7.47 -18.51 21.18
CA ILE A 408 -7.23 -17.21 20.54
C ILE A 408 -8.35 -16.25 20.96
N ASP A 409 -8.03 -15.22 21.73
CA ASP A 409 -8.98 -14.19 22.12
C ASP A 409 -9.25 -13.23 20.95
N CYS A 410 -10.47 -13.31 20.41
CA CYS A 410 -10.94 -12.48 19.32
C CYS A 410 -11.66 -11.20 19.78
N HIS A 411 -11.66 -10.88 21.08
CA HIS A 411 -12.37 -9.71 21.62
C HIS A 411 -11.95 -8.38 20.94
N HIS A 412 -10.65 -8.21 20.68
CA HIS A 412 -10.09 -7.03 20.01
C HIS A 412 -10.10 -7.11 18.47
N ILE A 413 -10.58 -8.22 17.90
CA ILE A 413 -10.72 -8.41 16.46
C ILE A 413 -12.09 -7.91 16.01
N GLN A 414 -12.11 -6.74 15.38
CA GLN A 414 -13.34 -6.12 14.90
C GLN A 414 -13.68 -6.51 13.46
N PHE A 415 -12.65 -6.72 12.66
CA PHE A 415 -12.75 -7.11 11.26
C PHE A 415 -11.52 -7.95 10.90
N VAL A 416 -11.69 -8.81 9.90
CA VAL A 416 -10.65 -9.64 9.30
C VAL A 416 -10.89 -9.59 7.79
N ASP A 417 -9.83 -9.44 7.00
CA ASP A 417 -9.92 -9.54 5.53
C ASP A 417 -9.80 -10.99 5.05
N PHE A 418 -10.02 -11.25 3.77
CA PHE A 418 -9.99 -12.62 3.25
C PHE A 418 -8.66 -13.34 3.51
N THR A 419 -7.53 -12.63 3.37
CA THR A 419 -6.20 -13.22 3.58
C THR A 419 -5.97 -13.60 5.03
N ALA A 420 -6.35 -12.71 5.95
CA ALA A 420 -6.23 -12.95 7.38
C ALA A 420 -7.18 -14.04 7.89
N ALA A 421 -8.40 -14.12 7.36
CA ALA A 421 -9.34 -15.16 7.73
C ALA A 421 -8.90 -16.53 7.20
N LYS A 422 -8.38 -16.58 5.96
CA LYS A 422 -7.83 -17.82 5.38
C LYS A 422 -6.69 -18.36 6.24
N ALA A 423 -5.74 -17.51 6.60
CA ALA A 423 -4.60 -17.94 7.42
C ALA A 423 -4.99 -18.38 8.84
N LEU A 424 -6.01 -17.78 9.46
CA LEU A 424 -6.54 -18.28 10.74
C LEU A 424 -7.19 -19.66 10.59
N CYS A 425 -7.92 -19.90 9.50
CA CYS A 425 -8.49 -21.21 9.19
C CYS A 425 -7.40 -22.25 8.91
N ASP A 426 -6.37 -21.89 8.13
CA ASP A 426 -5.22 -22.74 7.84
C ASP A 426 -4.47 -23.09 9.15
N LEU A 427 -4.23 -22.11 10.03
CA LEU A 427 -3.62 -22.32 11.34
C LEU A 427 -4.44 -23.26 12.23
N ALA A 428 -5.77 -23.10 12.27
CA ALA A 428 -6.64 -23.99 13.02
C ALA A 428 -6.62 -25.43 12.48
N HIS A 429 -6.51 -25.58 11.15
CA HIS A 429 -6.37 -26.88 10.50
C HIS A 429 -5.02 -27.54 10.82
N ASP A 430 -3.95 -26.74 10.89
CA ASP A 430 -2.61 -27.21 11.24
C ASP A 430 -2.52 -27.66 12.69
N PHE A 431 -3.11 -26.91 13.62
CA PHE A 431 -3.22 -27.35 15.01
C PHE A 431 -4.01 -28.65 15.14
N LYS A 432 -5.11 -28.79 14.39
CA LYS A 432 -5.89 -30.03 14.37
C LYS A 432 -5.09 -31.23 13.82
N LYS A 433 -4.22 -31.03 12.82
CA LYS A 433 -3.30 -32.08 12.32
C LYS A 433 -2.25 -32.48 13.36
N ALA A 434 -1.80 -31.52 14.17
CA ALA A 434 -0.81 -31.73 15.22
C ALA A 434 -1.45 -32.14 16.57
N ASP A 435 -2.73 -32.51 16.58
CA ASP A 435 -3.53 -32.91 17.76
C ASP A 435 -3.74 -31.81 18.82
N TYR A 436 -3.50 -30.55 18.46
CA TYR A 436 -3.83 -29.39 19.28
C TYR A 436 -5.27 -28.93 19.04
N ASN A 437 -5.99 -28.64 20.12
CA ASN A 437 -7.33 -28.08 20.03
C ASN A 437 -7.26 -26.54 19.99
N CYS A 438 -7.57 -25.95 18.83
CA CYS A 438 -7.58 -24.49 18.63
C CYS A 438 -9.00 -23.93 18.82
N ILE A 439 -9.17 -23.02 19.79
CA ILE A 439 -10.47 -22.45 20.15
C ILE A 439 -10.43 -20.93 19.88
N PHE A 440 -11.37 -20.44 19.08
CA PHE A 440 -11.58 -19.01 18.92
C PHE A 440 -12.57 -18.50 19.98
N TRP A 441 -12.13 -17.60 20.85
CA TRP A 441 -12.93 -17.06 21.96
C TRP A 441 -13.45 -15.66 21.64
N LYS A 442 -14.73 -15.36 21.94
CA LYS A 442 -15.37 -14.04 21.73
C LYS A 442 -15.32 -13.50 20.28
N VAL A 443 -15.53 -14.37 19.29
CA VAL A 443 -15.56 -13.98 17.87
C VAL A 443 -16.78 -13.10 17.58
N LYS A 444 -16.58 -11.94 16.94
CA LYS A 444 -17.69 -11.07 16.49
C LYS A 444 -18.38 -11.66 15.24
N PRO A 445 -19.71 -11.45 15.05
CA PRO A 445 -20.45 -12.00 13.90
C PRO A 445 -19.89 -11.59 12.52
N SER A 446 -19.29 -10.40 12.42
CA SER A 446 -18.64 -9.91 11.20
C SER A 446 -17.42 -10.75 10.79
N VAL A 447 -16.67 -11.26 11.76
CA VAL A 447 -15.49 -12.10 11.54
C VAL A 447 -15.91 -13.53 11.24
N LEU A 448 -16.88 -14.04 12.00
CA LEU A 448 -17.43 -15.39 11.82
C LEU A 448 -17.94 -15.61 10.39
N ARG A 449 -18.70 -14.66 9.83
CA ARG A 449 -19.21 -14.75 8.45
C ARG A 449 -18.11 -14.87 7.39
N VAL A 450 -16.97 -14.20 7.59
CA VAL A 450 -15.82 -14.29 6.66
C VAL A 450 -15.15 -15.65 6.78
N MET A 451 -14.98 -16.17 8.01
CA MET A 451 -14.41 -17.49 8.26
C MET A 451 -15.32 -18.63 7.74
N GLU A 452 -16.63 -18.56 7.99
CA GLU A 452 -17.62 -19.53 7.49
C GLU A 452 -17.60 -19.61 5.96
N GLY A 453 -17.51 -18.46 5.28
CA GLY A 453 -17.39 -18.41 3.81
C GLY A 453 -16.13 -19.09 3.25
N ILE A 454 -15.11 -19.32 4.08
CA ILE A 454 -13.88 -20.03 3.73
C ILE A 454 -14.01 -21.53 4.10
N MET A 455 -14.62 -21.84 5.25
CA MET A 455 -14.73 -23.20 5.78
C MET A 455 -15.69 -24.11 5.00
N ASP A 456 -16.71 -23.55 4.34
CA ASP A 456 -17.80 -24.29 3.65
C ASP A 456 -17.33 -25.11 2.41
N ASN A 457 -16.05 -25.03 2.03
CA ASN A 457 -15.47 -25.76 0.89
C ASN A 457 -14.62 -26.99 1.28
N SER A 458 -14.52 -27.33 2.57
CA SER A 458 -13.61 -28.37 3.06
C SER A 458 -14.32 -29.68 3.46
N HIS A 459 -14.97 -30.37 2.52
CA HIS A 459 -15.27 -31.79 2.71
C HIS A 459 -13.99 -32.62 2.54
N THR A 460 -13.29 -32.92 3.64
CA THR A 460 -12.19 -33.90 3.59
C THR A 460 -12.28 -34.93 4.73
N ARG A 461 -12.64 -36.16 4.35
CA ARG A 461 -12.20 -37.40 5.00
C ARG A 461 -10.73 -37.63 4.61
N PHE A 462 -9.89 -37.97 5.58
CA PHE A 462 -8.47 -38.31 5.34
C PHE A 462 -8.19 -39.79 5.60
N VAL A 463 -7.36 -40.36 4.74
CA VAL A 463 -6.76 -41.70 4.83
C VAL A 463 -5.26 -41.53 5.11
N HIS A 464 -4.70 -42.43 5.89
CA HIS A 464 -3.32 -42.43 6.40
C HIS A 464 -2.54 -43.62 5.82
N CYS A 465 -1.21 -43.50 5.59
CA CYS A 465 -0.28 -44.64 5.44
C CYS A 465 1.18 -44.27 5.73
N ARG A 466 1.97 -45.29 6.11
CA ARG A 466 3.21 -45.27 6.92
C ARG A 466 4.31 -46.11 6.24
N ALA A 467 5.39 -45.44 5.82
CA ALA A 467 6.79 -45.85 5.51
C ALA A 467 7.15 -47.00 4.51
N GLU A 468 8.00 -46.65 3.53
CA GLU A 468 9.02 -47.47 2.82
C GLU A 468 10.15 -46.54 2.24
N TYR A 469 10.59 -45.55 3.04
CA TYR A 469 10.85 -44.16 2.59
C TYR A 469 12.28 -43.75 2.13
N GLU A 470 13.34 -44.54 2.22
CA GLU A 470 14.70 -43.99 1.94
C GLU A 470 15.25 -44.21 0.52
N MET A 471 14.62 -45.04 -0.32
CA MET A 471 15.05 -45.26 -1.72
C MET A 471 14.28 -44.44 -2.76
N GLU A 472 13.01 -44.11 -2.52
CA GLU A 472 12.17 -43.36 -3.48
C GLU A 472 12.60 -41.88 -3.62
N SER A 473 13.16 -41.31 -2.55
CA SER A 473 13.65 -39.93 -2.55
C SER A 473 14.78 -39.66 -3.56
N LEU A 474 15.51 -40.70 -4.00
CA LEU A 474 16.58 -40.57 -4.99
C LEU A 474 16.03 -40.55 -6.43
N VAL A 475 14.98 -41.33 -6.72
CA VAL A 475 14.32 -41.39 -8.04
C VAL A 475 13.51 -40.11 -8.29
N ASP A 476 12.86 -39.57 -7.25
CA ASP A 476 12.03 -38.37 -7.35
C ASP A 476 12.87 -37.11 -7.62
N ARG A 477 14.07 -37.02 -7.03
CA ARG A 477 15.00 -35.87 -7.18
C ARG A 477 15.71 -35.85 -8.53
N VAL A 478 16.00 -37.02 -9.11
CA VAL A 478 16.55 -37.13 -10.47
C VAL A 478 15.53 -36.64 -11.51
N THR A 479 14.23 -36.84 -11.25
CA THR A 479 13.17 -36.38 -12.15
C THR A 479 13.02 -34.86 -12.15
N VAL A 480 13.16 -34.19 -11.00
CA VAL A 480 13.15 -32.72 -10.90
C VAL A 480 14.30 -32.11 -11.71
N GLY A 481 15.53 -32.61 -11.56
CA GLY A 481 16.70 -32.14 -12.31
C GLY A 481 16.55 -32.22 -13.83
N LEU A 482 15.94 -33.31 -14.32
CA LEU A 482 15.66 -33.50 -15.75
C LEU A 482 14.65 -32.50 -16.31
N THR A 483 13.71 -32.00 -15.49
CA THR A 483 12.75 -30.97 -15.92
C THR A 483 13.36 -29.57 -15.98
N VAL A 484 14.48 -29.32 -15.29
CA VAL A 484 15.14 -28.01 -15.26
C VAL A 484 15.84 -27.69 -16.58
N LEU A 485 16.46 -28.69 -17.25
CA LEU A 485 17.29 -28.44 -18.44
C LEU A 485 16.51 -27.80 -19.60
N PRO A 486 15.35 -28.33 -20.02
CA PRO A 486 14.52 -27.70 -21.04
C PRO A 486 14.05 -26.29 -20.71
N GLN A 487 13.56 -26.11 -19.48
CA GLN A 487 12.94 -24.86 -19.07
C GLN A 487 13.98 -23.75 -18.98
N ALA A 488 15.18 -24.08 -18.51
CA ALA A 488 16.32 -23.18 -18.45
C ALA A 488 16.69 -22.65 -19.85
N LEU A 489 16.87 -23.55 -20.83
CA LEU A 489 17.18 -23.19 -22.22
C LEU A 489 16.11 -22.26 -22.81
N ALA A 490 14.84 -22.59 -22.58
CA ALA A 490 13.74 -21.81 -23.10
C ALA A 490 13.64 -20.41 -22.45
N TYR A 491 13.89 -20.29 -21.15
CA TYR A 491 13.87 -18.98 -20.47
C TYR A 491 14.99 -18.05 -20.92
N ALA A 492 16.17 -18.56 -21.29
CA ALA A 492 17.20 -17.72 -21.89
C ALA A 492 16.77 -17.15 -23.26
N THR A 493 16.06 -17.93 -24.07
CA THR A 493 15.49 -17.41 -25.34
C THR A 493 14.41 -16.34 -25.11
N VAL A 494 13.65 -16.44 -24.01
CA VAL A 494 12.70 -15.40 -23.59
C VAL A 494 13.43 -14.15 -23.09
N ALA A 495 14.65 -14.30 -22.57
CA ALA A 495 15.51 -13.18 -22.15
C ALA A 495 16.25 -12.49 -23.30
N GLY A 496 16.07 -12.95 -24.56
CA GLY A 496 16.85 -12.45 -25.70
C GLY A 496 18.32 -12.90 -25.69
N LEU A 497 18.68 -13.87 -24.84
CA LEU A 497 20.05 -14.35 -24.66
C LEU A 497 20.26 -15.71 -25.34
N PRO A 498 21.52 -16.09 -25.65
CA PRO A 498 21.83 -17.44 -26.11
C PRO A 498 21.33 -18.48 -25.08
N PRO A 499 20.70 -19.59 -25.52
CA PRO A 499 20.06 -20.59 -24.65
C PRO A 499 20.94 -21.09 -23.50
N ILE A 500 22.24 -21.15 -23.69
CA ILE A 500 23.20 -21.62 -22.70
C ILE A 500 23.21 -20.80 -21.41
N TYR A 501 22.94 -19.49 -21.49
CA TYR A 501 22.85 -18.62 -20.31
C TYR A 501 21.76 -19.07 -19.33
N GLY A 502 20.77 -19.81 -19.82
CA GLY A 502 19.75 -20.48 -19.01
C GLY A 502 20.32 -21.58 -18.15
N LEU A 503 21.20 -22.42 -18.72
CA LEU A 503 21.86 -23.49 -17.99
C LEU A 503 22.88 -22.95 -16.99
N TYR A 504 23.65 -21.92 -17.36
CA TYR A 504 24.56 -21.21 -16.44
C TYR A 504 23.80 -20.69 -15.21
N SER A 505 22.66 -20.05 -15.46
CA SER A 505 21.80 -19.49 -14.42
C SER A 505 21.05 -20.55 -13.58
N SER A 506 21.16 -21.84 -13.90
CA SER A 506 20.39 -22.90 -13.24
C SER A 506 21.14 -23.69 -12.17
N PHE A 507 22.48 -23.62 -12.09
CA PHE A 507 23.24 -24.47 -11.15
C PHE A 507 23.68 -23.76 -9.86
N VAL A 508 24.08 -22.47 -9.92
CA VAL A 508 24.60 -21.75 -8.74
C VAL A 508 23.54 -21.57 -7.65
N GLY A 509 22.34 -21.13 -8.04
CA GLY A 509 21.23 -20.86 -7.12
C GLY A 509 20.87 -22.05 -6.22
N PRO A 510 20.68 -23.27 -6.77
CA PRO A 510 20.44 -24.47 -5.96
C PRO A 510 21.51 -24.76 -4.91
N PHE A 511 22.80 -24.53 -5.19
CA PHE A 511 23.87 -24.72 -4.19
C PHE A 511 23.80 -23.71 -3.05
N ILE A 512 23.55 -22.43 -3.38
CA ILE A 512 23.40 -21.36 -2.38
C ILE A 512 22.12 -21.56 -1.56
N TYR A 513 21.03 -22.04 -2.18
CA TYR A 513 19.75 -22.25 -1.51
C TYR A 513 19.81 -23.27 -0.37
N ILE A 514 20.71 -24.24 -0.44
CA ILE A 514 20.90 -25.21 0.65
C ILE A 514 21.47 -24.54 1.91
N LEU A 515 22.34 -23.55 1.72
CA LEU A 515 23.02 -22.86 2.82
C LEU A 515 22.13 -21.79 3.46
N PHE A 516 21.33 -21.09 2.65
CA PHE A 516 20.60 -19.89 3.09
C PHE A 516 19.08 -19.95 2.89
N GLY A 517 18.53 -20.92 2.17
CA GLY A 517 17.10 -21.03 1.86
C GLY A 517 16.25 -21.41 3.07
N GLY A 518 15.06 -20.81 3.19
CA GLY A 518 14.14 -21.06 4.31
C GLY A 518 13.10 -22.13 4.03
N THR A 519 12.78 -22.40 2.76
CA THR A 519 11.62 -23.20 2.36
C THR A 519 12.02 -24.47 1.60
N LYS A 520 11.66 -25.64 2.11
CA LYS A 520 12.08 -26.95 1.56
C LYS A 520 11.72 -27.20 0.09
N ALA A 521 10.61 -26.64 -0.40
CA ALA A 521 10.09 -26.94 -1.73
C ALA A 521 10.70 -26.07 -2.85
N ILE A 522 11.29 -24.91 -2.52
CA ILE A 522 11.69 -23.93 -3.54
C ILE A 522 12.92 -24.39 -4.31
N THR A 523 12.86 -24.23 -5.63
CA THR A 523 14.01 -24.40 -6.52
C THR A 523 14.38 -23.05 -7.15
N ILE A 524 15.62 -22.60 -6.93
CA ILE A 524 16.16 -21.37 -7.52
C ILE A 524 16.67 -21.62 -8.94
N GLY A 525 16.50 -20.65 -9.84
CA GLY A 525 17.20 -20.57 -11.12
C GLY A 525 16.52 -19.55 -12.04
N PRO A 526 16.61 -19.69 -13.37
CA PRO A 526 15.97 -18.76 -14.28
C PRO A 526 14.45 -18.85 -14.20
N THR A 527 13.80 -17.70 -14.37
CA THR A 527 12.35 -17.56 -14.26
C THR A 527 11.83 -16.76 -15.44
N ALA A 528 10.58 -17.01 -15.83
CA ALA A 528 9.93 -16.27 -16.92
C ALA A 528 9.94 -14.75 -16.65
N ILE A 529 9.63 -14.34 -15.41
CA ILE A 529 9.57 -12.93 -15.01
C ILE A 529 10.93 -12.26 -15.17
N ASN A 530 11.98 -12.83 -14.56
CA ASN A 530 13.32 -12.26 -14.66
C ASN A 530 13.84 -12.27 -16.11
N SER A 531 13.47 -13.27 -16.90
CA SER A 531 13.87 -13.35 -18.31
C SER A 531 13.23 -12.23 -19.14
N ILE A 532 11.91 -12.01 -19.01
CA ILE A 532 11.21 -10.92 -19.72
C ILE A 532 11.77 -9.55 -19.33
N LEU A 533 12.01 -9.31 -18.03
CA LEU A 533 12.58 -8.04 -17.58
C LEU A 533 14.02 -7.86 -18.04
N THR A 534 14.82 -8.93 -18.04
CA THR A 534 16.19 -8.86 -18.58
C THR A 534 16.15 -8.47 -20.04
N ASN A 535 15.30 -9.12 -20.85
CA ASN A 535 15.13 -8.77 -22.27
C ASN A 535 14.80 -7.28 -22.45
N LYS A 536 13.85 -6.75 -21.66
CA LYS A 536 13.45 -5.34 -21.75
C LYS A 536 14.62 -4.36 -21.60
N TYR A 537 15.60 -4.67 -20.75
CA TYR A 537 16.75 -3.81 -20.47
C TYR A 537 18.01 -4.17 -21.27
N THR A 538 18.06 -5.37 -21.84
CA THR A 538 19.22 -5.87 -22.61
C THR A 538 18.92 -6.12 -24.08
N HIS A 539 17.72 -5.76 -24.57
CA HIS A 539 17.32 -5.99 -25.95
C HIS A 539 18.28 -5.29 -26.91
N GLY A 540 18.82 -6.03 -27.87
CA GLY A 540 19.77 -5.52 -28.86
C GLY A 540 21.17 -5.20 -28.30
N LYS A 541 21.45 -5.49 -27.01
CA LYS A 541 22.75 -5.27 -26.36
C LYS A 541 23.53 -6.58 -26.19
N THR A 542 24.83 -6.46 -25.90
CA THR A 542 25.66 -7.63 -25.57
C THR A 542 25.17 -8.39 -24.32
N PRO A 543 25.32 -9.73 -24.25
CA PRO A 543 24.96 -10.54 -23.07
C PRO A 543 25.64 -10.11 -21.76
N GLU A 544 26.74 -9.36 -21.84
CA GLU A 544 27.47 -8.81 -20.70
C GLU A 544 26.61 -7.85 -19.86
N TYR A 545 25.67 -7.13 -20.48
CA TYR A 545 24.71 -6.29 -19.77
C TYR A 545 23.82 -7.10 -18.83
N ALA A 546 23.40 -8.30 -19.23
CA ALA A 546 22.57 -9.18 -18.38
C ALA A 546 23.34 -9.68 -17.15
N VAL A 547 24.64 -9.96 -17.30
CA VAL A 547 25.52 -10.36 -16.21
C VAL A 547 25.75 -9.19 -15.23
N PHE A 548 25.98 -7.98 -15.75
CA PHE A 548 26.10 -6.77 -14.94
C PHE A 548 24.81 -6.49 -14.15
N LEU A 549 23.65 -6.58 -14.81
CA LEU A 549 22.35 -6.36 -14.19
C LEU A 549 22.05 -7.39 -13.09
N THR A 550 22.59 -8.60 -13.20
CA THR A 550 22.55 -9.65 -12.16
C THR A 550 23.35 -9.27 -10.93
N PHE A 551 24.56 -8.73 -11.12
CA PHE A 551 25.39 -8.25 -10.01
C PHE A 551 24.69 -7.13 -9.23
N ILE A 552 24.18 -6.14 -9.95
CA ILE A 552 23.41 -5.03 -9.38
C ILE A 552 22.16 -5.53 -8.64
N THR A 553 21.45 -6.48 -9.23
CA THR A 553 20.29 -7.12 -8.60
C THR A 553 20.67 -7.85 -7.32
N GLY A 554 21.76 -8.62 -7.33
CA GLY A 554 22.29 -9.26 -6.13
C GLY A 554 22.66 -8.26 -5.03
N LEU A 555 23.31 -7.16 -5.39
CA LEU A 555 23.74 -6.13 -4.44
C LEU A 555 22.55 -5.42 -3.78
N VAL A 556 21.58 -4.93 -4.56
CA VAL A 556 20.40 -4.23 -4.04
C VAL A 556 19.56 -5.14 -3.16
N THR A 557 19.34 -6.39 -3.58
CA THR A 557 18.58 -7.36 -2.78
C THR A 557 19.31 -7.76 -1.50
N LEU A 558 20.64 -7.90 -1.54
CA LEU A 558 21.44 -8.12 -0.34
C LEU A 558 21.32 -6.95 0.66
N LEU A 559 21.39 -5.69 0.18
CA LEU A 559 21.18 -4.51 1.01
C LEU A 559 19.77 -4.49 1.63
N MET A 560 18.73 -4.83 0.86
CA MET A 560 17.38 -4.96 1.39
C MET A 560 17.27 -5.99 2.52
N ALA A 561 17.97 -7.13 2.40
CA ALA A 561 18.02 -8.14 3.44
C ALA A 561 18.77 -7.66 4.70
N ILE A 562 19.91 -6.98 4.53
CA ILE A 562 20.71 -6.42 5.64
C ILE A 562 19.88 -5.40 6.44
N PHE A 563 19.15 -4.52 5.74
CA PHE A 563 18.24 -3.55 6.37
C PHE A 563 16.92 -4.17 6.87
N LYS A 564 16.75 -5.49 6.78
CA LYS A 564 15.54 -6.23 7.21
C LYS A 564 14.25 -5.70 6.56
N LEU A 565 14.34 -5.27 5.30
CA LEU A 565 13.22 -4.77 4.51
C LEU A 565 12.26 -5.87 4.02
N GLY A 566 12.47 -7.13 4.43
CA GLY A 566 11.58 -8.25 4.10
C GLY A 566 10.12 -8.05 4.57
N PHE A 567 9.85 -7.14 5.50
CA PHE A 567 8.48 -6.79 5.91
C PHE A 567 7.65 -6.21 4.74
N VAL A 568 8.28 -5.65 3.71
CA VAL A 568 7.59 -5.15 2.50
C VAL A 568 6.79 -6.26 1.81
N ALA A 569 7.28 -7.50 1.85
CA ALA A 569 6.60 -8.63 1.25
C ALA A 569 5.33 -9.07 2.01
N ASN A 570 5.11 -8.57 3.23
CA ASN A 570 3.84 -8.80 3.95
C ASN A 570 2.71 -7.91 3.41
N PHE A 571 3.02 -6.87 2.63
CA PHE A 571 2.00 -6.03 2.01
C PHE A 571 1.43 -6.61 0.70
N ILE A 572 1.87 -7.81 0.30
CA ILE A 572 1.30 -8.52 -0.84
C ILE A 572 0.14 -9.40 -0.34
N SER A 573 -1.09 -8.93 -0.58
CA SER A 573 -2.30 -9.67 -0.18
C SER A 573 -2.56 -10.89 -1.10
N SER A 574 -3.25 -11.92 -0.59
CA SER A 574 -3.59 -13.11 -1.38
C SER A 574 -4.36 -12.81 -2.69
N PRO A 575 -5.31 -11.84 -2.72
CA PRO A 575 -5.95 -11.36 -3.96
C PRO A 575 -4.97 -10.87 -5.03
N VAL A 576 -3.91 -10.15 -4.62
CA VAL A 576 -2.89 -9.61 -5.53
C VAL A 576 -2.04 -10.75 -6.09
N ILE A 577 -1.62 -11.70 -5.24
CA ILE A 577 -0.85 -12.88 -5.69
C ILE A 577 -1.62 -13.65 -6.74
N SER A 578 -2.89 -13.97 -6.47
CA SER A 578 -3.72 -14.75 -7.40
C SER A 578 -4.02 -14.02 -8.72
N GLY A 579 -4.33 -12.71 -8.65
CA GLY A 579 -4.54 -11.89 -9.85
C GLY A 579 -3.28 -11.80 -10.70
N PHE A 580 -2.12 -11.63 -10.06
CA PHE A 580 -0.82 -11.59 -10.73
C PHE A 580 -0.46 -12.94 -11.38
N THR A 581 -0.50 -14.05 -10.63
CA THR A 581 -0.13 -15.38 -11.16
C THR A 581 -1.00 -15.78 -12.34
N SER A 582 -2.30 -15.46 -12.30
CA SER A 582 -3.23 -15.74 -13.40
C SER A 582 -2.90 -14.93 -14.66
N ALA A 583 -2.62 -13.63 -14.51
CA ALA A 583 -2.26 -12.76 -15.64
C ALA A 583 -0.89 -13.10 -16.24
N VAL A 584 0.10 -13.43 -15.39
CA VAL A 584 1.42 -13.90 -15.83
C VAL A 584 1.31 -15.22 -16.58
N ALA A 585 0.50 -16.16 -16.10
CA ALA A 585 0.30 -17.44 -16.79
C ALA A 585 -0.25 -17.25 -18.20
N ILE A 586 -1.28 -16.40 -18.36
CA ILE A 586 -1.85 -16.05 -19.67
C ILE A 586 -0.83 -15.33 -20.55
N THR A 587 -0.05 -14.40 -19.98
CA THR A 587 0.99 -13.67 -20.72
C THR A 587 2.07 -14.61 -21.23
N ILE A 588 2.56 -15.53 -20.39
CA ILE A 588 3.55 -16.54 -20.80
C ILE A 588 2.98 -17.38 -21.94
N VAL A 589 1.78 -17.96 -21.79
CA VAL A 589 1.14 -18.75 -22.84
C VAL A 589 1.02 -17.95 -24.14
N GLY A 590 0.58 -16.68 -24.07
CA GLY A 590 0.48 -15.79 -25.22
C GLY A 590 1.83 -15.53 -25.90
N THR A 591 2.88 -15.27 -25.12
CA THR A 591 4.25 -15.05 -25.67
C THR A 591 4.86 -16.31 -26.28
N GLN A 592 4.42 -17.52 -25.88
CA GLN A 592 4.89 -18.77 -26.48
C GLN A 592 4.22 -19.08 -27.82
N VAL A 593 3.08 -18.46 -28.16
CA VAL A 593 2.35 -18.72 -29.42
C VAL A 593 3.22 -18.49 -30.65
N LYS A 594 4.11 -17.48 -30.64
CA LYS A 594 5.04 -17.24 -31.76
C LYS A 594 5.97 -18.44 -32.02
N ALA A 595 6.50 -19.05 -30.96
CA ALA A 595 7.38 -20.21 -31.06
C ALA A 595 6.61 -21.51 -31.36
N LEU A 596 5.35 -21.63 -30.93
CA LEU A 596 4.48 -22.77 -31.29
C LEU A 596 4.14 -22.79 -32.79
N LEU A 597 4.03 -21.61 -33.42
CA LEU A 597 3.67 -21.44 -34.83
C LEU A 597 4.87 -21.21 -35.76
N GLY A 598 6.08 -21.08 -35.22
CA GLY A 598 7.30 -20.81 -35.99
C GLY A 598 7.39 -19.40 -36.58
N LEU A 599 6.75 -18.41 -35.96
CA LEU A 599 6.68 -17.01 -36.41
C LEU A 599 7.85 -16.17 -35.87
N HIS A 600 8.35 -15.23 -36.69
CA HIS A 600 9.41 -14.28 -36.33
C HIS A 600 8.92 -12.85 -36.41
N PHE A 601 8.63 -12.25 -35.26
CA PHE A 601 8.37 -10.82 -35.16
C PHE A 601 8.72 -10.32 -33.77
N GLU A 602 8.98 -9.02 -33.68
CA GLU A 602 9.23 -8.35 -32.42
C GLU A 602 7.90 -8.05 -31.70
N GLY A 603 7.79 -8.52 -30.46
CA GLY A 603 6.58 -8.39 -29.66
C GLY A 603 6.84 -8.75 -28.22
N GLU A 604 6.84 -7.75 -27.34
CA GLU A 604 7.01 -7.90 -25.91
C GLU A 604 5.66 -7.87 -25.19
N GLY A 605 5.42 -8.84 -24.31
CA GLY A 605 4.16 -8.93 -23.55
C GLY A 605 2.97 -9.49 -24.35
N PHE A 606 1.81 -9.55 -23.70
CA PHE A 606 0.64 -10.26 -24.25
C PHE A 606 0.01 -9.56 -25.46
N LEU A 607 -0.36 -8.28 -25.31
CA LEU A 607 -1.11 -7.56 -26.34
C LEU A 607 -0.33 -7.35 -27.65
N PRO A 608 0.96 -6.93 -27.62
CA PRO A 608 1.76 -6.82 -28.85
C PRO A 608 1.95 -8.17 -29.52
N THR A 609 2.15 -9.25 -28.75
CA THR A 609 2.28 -10.60 -29.32
C THR A 609 1.00 -11.04 -30.02
N VAL A 610 -0.18 -10.85 -29.42
CA VAL A 610 -1.45 -11.23 -30.06
C VAL A 610 -1.66 -10.45 -31.36
N LYS A 611 -1.38 -9.14 -31.37
CA LYS A 611 -1.45 -8.33 -32.60
C LYS A 611 -0.46 -8.83 -33.66
N GLY A 612 0.77 -9.16 -33.26
CA GLY A 612 1.80 -9.70 -34.14
C GLY A 612 1.43 -11.05 -34.74
N VAL A 613 0.86 -11.97 -33.95
CA VAL A 613 0.36 -13.27 -34.43
C VAL A 613 -0.76 -13.08 -35.46
N ILE A 614 -1.70 -12.16 -35.21
CA ILE A 614 -2.80 -11.88 -36.15
C ILE A 614 -2.25 -11.30 -37.47
N ALA A 615 -1.28 -10.39 -37.39
CA ALA A 615 -0.66 -9.78 -38.57
C ALA A 615 0.14 -10.80 -39.41
N HIS A 616 0.92 -11.68 -38.76
CA HIS A 616 1.81 -12.65 -39.41
C HIS A 616 1.18 -14.05 -39.50
N VAL A 617 -0.15 -14.17 -39.42
CA VAL A 617 -0.86 -15.47 -39.47
C VAL A 617 -0.59 -16.25 -40.77
N HIS A 618 -0.19 -15.56 -41.83
CA HIS A 618 0.11 -16.14 -43.13
C HIS A 618 1.55 -16.71 -43.23
N GLU A 619 2.42 -16.39 -42.28
CA GLU A 619 3.83 -16.84 -42.24
C GLU A 619 4.04 -18.10 -41.38
N ILE A 620 2.95 -18.73 -40.94
CA ILE A 620 3.00 -19.89 -40.03
C ILE A 620 3.78 -21.04 -40.69
N LYS A 621 4.78 -21.55 -39.97
CA LYS A 621 5.52 -22.75 -40.37
C LYS A 621 4.75 -23.98 -39.93
N LEU A 622 4.20 -24.70 -40.90
CA LEU A 622 3.34 -25.85 -40.66
C LEU A 622 4.06 -26.97 -39.87
N GLY A 623 5.38 -27.13 -40.07
CA GLY A 623 6.20 -28.09 -39.34
C GLY A 623 6.26 -27.82 -37.83
N ASP A 624 6.51 -26.57 -37.43
CA ASP A 624 6.51 -26.15 -36.03
C ASP A 624 5.11 -26.29 -35.40
N ALA A 625 4.05 -25.92 -36.13
CA ALA A 625 2.67 -26.01 -35.66
C ALA A 625 2.19 -27.46 -35.43
N ILE A 626 2.54 -28.40 -36.34
CA ILE A 626 2.19 -29.81 -36.18
C ILE A 626 2.99 -30.43 -35.03
N LEU A 627 4.30 -30.16 -34.98
CA LEU A 627 5.16 -30.68 -33.91
C LEU A 627 4.67 -30.19 -32.54
N SER A 628 4.32 -28.90 -32.42
CA SER A 628 3.82 -28.33 -31.18
C SER A 628 2.46 -28.90 -30.76
N LEU A 629 1.56 -29.16 -31.72
CA LEU A 629 0.28 -29.82 -31.46
C LEU A 629 0.46 -31.26 -30.93
N ILE A 630 1.36 -32.03 -31.56
CA ILE A 630 1.70 -33.40 -31.12
C ILE A 630 2.32 -33.37 -29.71
N CYS A 631 3.27 -32.47 -29.47
CA CYS A 631 3.90 -32.31 -28.16
C CYS A 631 2.89 -31.90 -27.06
N CYS A 632 2.01 -30.93 -27.35
CA CYS A 632 0.97 -30.50 -26.41
C CYS A 632 -0.03 -31.63 -26.11
N SER A 633 -0.50 -32.34 -27.14
CA SER A 633 -1.46 -33.43 -27.00
C SER A 633 -0.87 -34.58 -26.18
N THR A 634 0.37 -34.98 -26.45
CA THR A 634 1.07 -36.02 -25.68
C THR A 634 1.36 -35.61 -24.24
N LEU A 635 1.77 -34.35 -23.98
CA LEU A 635 1.97 -33.83 -22.61
C LEU A 635 0.68 -33.86 -21.78
N LEU A 636 -0.44 -33.47 -22.38
CA LEU A 636 -1.75 -33.48 -21.75
C LEU A 636 -2.26 -34.92 -21.54
N PHE A 637 -2.12 -35.78 -22.55
CA PHE A 637 -2.48 -37.19 -22.44
C PHE A 637 -1.73 -37.88 -21.30
N LEU A 638 -0.41 -37.75 -21.24
CA LEU A 638 0.42 -38.30 -20.16
C LEU A 638 0.05 -37.73 -18.78
N LYS A 639 -0.46 -36.48 -18.72
CA LYS A 639 -0.99 -35.89 -17.47
C LYS A 639 -2.22 -36.63 -16.97
N PHE A 640 -3.17 -36.86 -17.86
CA PHE A 640 -4.49 -37.41 -17.52
C PHE A 640 -4.47 -38.93 -17.38
N LEU A 641 -3.41 -39.60 -17.85
CA LEU A 641 -3.22 -41.04 -17.74
C LEU A 641 -3.23 -41.52 -16.27
N GLN A 642 -2.60 -40.77 -15.36
CA GLN A 642 -2.50 -41.15 -13.94
C GLN A 642 -3.87 -41.12 -13.19
N PRO A 643 -4.70 -40.06 -13.28
CA PRO A 643 -6.06 -40.09 -12.74
C PRO A 643 -6.95 -41.19 -13.35
N ILE A 644 -6.84 -41.42 -14.66
CA ILE A 644 -7.66 -42.40 -15.39
C ILE A 644 -7.32 -43.83 -14.93
N MET A 645 -6.04 -44.13 -14.72
CA MET A 645 -5.59 -45.43 -14.22
C MET A 645 -6.01 -45.70 -12.77
N GLY A 646 -6.03 -44.67 -11.92
CA GLY A 646 -6.59 -44.76 -10.57
C GLY A 646 -8.08 -45.15 -10.58
N CYS A 647 -8.85 -44.64 -11.55
CA CYS A 647 -10.25 -45.03 -11.77
C CYS A 647 -10.42 -46.44 -12.36
N LEU A 648 -9.47 -46.90 -13.18
CA LEU A 648 -9.47 -48.24 -13.81
C LEU A 648 -9.09 -49.38 -12.84
N GLY A 649 -8.70 -49.08 -11.60
CA GLY A 649 -8.50 -50.09 -10.55
C GLY A 649 -7.29 -51.01 -10.73
N CYS A 650 -6.32 -50.64 -11.57
CA CYS A 650 -5.10 -51.41 -11.79
C CYS A 650 -4.16 -51.34 -10.56
N LYS A 651 -4.39 -52.18 -9.55
CA LYS A 651 -3.62 -52.27 -8.28
C LYS A 651 -2.25 -52.95 -8.40
N ASN A 652 -1.50 -52.76 -9.48
CA ASN A 652 -0.14 -53.31 -9.56
C ASN A 652 0.90 -52.24 -9.19
N PRO A 653 1.54 -52.31 -8.00
CA PRO A 653 2.40 -51.25 -7.49
C PRO A 653 3.62 -50.97 -8.37
N LYS A 654 4.08 -51.95 -9.16
CA LYS A 654 5.21 -51.75 -10.10
C LYS A 654 4.79 -50.95 -11.33
N LEU A 655 3.62 -51.24 -11.89
CA LEU A 655 3.08 -50.49 -13.04
C LEU A 655 2.72 -49.06 -12.61
N ASP A 656 2.14 -48.89 -11.44
CA ASP A 656 1.78 -47.57 -10.90
C ASP A 656 3.01 -46.66 -10.72
N LYS A 657 4.13 -47.21 -10.21
CA LYS A 657 5.43 -46.50 -10.13
C LYS A 657 5.99 -46.16 -11.52
N VAL A 658 5.92 -47.07 -12.49
CA VAL A 658 6.39 -46.80 -13.86
C VAL A 658 5.55 -45.71 -14.54
N PHE A 659 4.22 -45.75 -14.41
CA PHE A 659 3.36 -44.71 -14.97
C PHE A 659 3.54 -43.37 -14.27
N TRP A 660 3.77 -43.37 -12.96
CA TRP A 660 4.12 -42.17 -12.21
C TRP A 660 5.44 -41.55 -12.69
N LEU A 661 6.47 -42.37 -12.89
CA LEU A 661 7.77 -41.93 -13.40
C LEU A 661 7.65 -41.34 -14.81
N VAL A 662 6.95 -42.04 -15.71
CA VAL A 662 6.72 -41.57 -17.10
C VAL A 662 5.89 -40.29 -17.14
N SER A 663 4.85 -40.17 -16.29
CA SER A 663 4.03 -38.96 -16.15
C SER A 663 4.86 -37.77 -15.64
N THR A 664 5.77 -38.00 -14.69
CA THR A 664 6.62 -36.95 -14.11
C THR A 664 7.76 -36.54 -15.05
N ALA A 665 8.35 -37.50 -15.78
CA ALA A 665 9.44 -37.28 -16.74
C ALA A 665 8.99 -36.81 -18.14
N ARG A 666 7.67 -36.69 -18.38
CA ARG A 666 7.06 -36.37 -19.70
C ARG A 666 7.70 -35.20 -20.45
N SER A 667 8.09 -34.13 -19.74
CA SER A 667 8.67 -32.93 -20.34
C SER A 667 10.07 -33.19 -20.89
N ALA A 668 10.90 -33.95 -20.18
CA ALA A 668 12.22 -34.33 -20.65
C ALA A 668 12.12 -35.36 -21.79
N LEU A 669 11.26 -36.37 -21.65
CA LEU A 669 11.06 -37.42 -22.65
C LEU A 669 10.67 -36.86 -24.02
N ILE A 670 9.70 -35.93 -24.07
CA ILE A 670 9.24 -35.35 -25.33
C ILE A 670 10.33 -34.56 -26.04
N ILE A 671 11.19 -33.88 -25.28
CA ILE A 671 12.30 -33.11 -25.85
C ILE A 671 13.39 -34.03 -26.39
N PHE A 672 13.73 -35.10 -25.66
CA PHE A 672 14.67 -36.10 -26.17
C PHE A 672 14.15 -36.77 -27.44
N VAL A 673 12.87 -37.16 -27.48
CA VAL A 673 12.27 -37.76 -28.68
C VAL A 673 12.27 -36.77 -29.85
N ALA A 674 11.90 -35.51 -29.61
CA ALA A 674 11.90 -34.47 -30.64
C ALA A 674 13.31 -34.16 -31.15
N ALA A 675 14.31 -34.12 -30.26
CA ALA A 675 15.71 -33.92 -30.62
C ALA A 675 16.30 -35.12 -31.39
N ILE A 676 15.95 -36.35 -31.03
CA ILE A 676 16.34 -37.56 -31.78
C ILE A 676 15.72 -37.53 -33.17
N TYR A 677 14.43 -37.17 -33.29
CA TYR A 677 13.79 -37.03 -34.59
C TYR A 677 14.48 -35.97 -35.45
N ALA A 678 14.82 -34.82 -34.87
CA ALA A 678 15.55 -33.75 -35.54
C ALA A 678 16.98 -34.16 -35.93
N TYR A 679 17.63 -35.05 -35.17
CA TYR A 679 18.94 -35.59 -35.50
C TYR A 679 18.91 -36.49 -36.75
N TYR A 680 17.85 -37.29 -36.91
CA TYR A 680 17.68 -38.16 -38.08
C TYR A 680 17.09 -37.45 -39.30
N ALA A 681 16.32 -36.38 -39.10
CA ALA A 681 15.82 -35.55 -40.18
C ALA A 681 16.98 -34.67 -40.71
N VAL A 682 17.57 -35.05 -41.84
CA VAL A 682 18.71 -34.37 -42.48
C VAL A 682 18.44 -32.86 -42.73
N ASP A 683 17.18 -32.48 -42.96
CA ASP A 683 16.70 -31.09 -42.93
C ASP A 683 15.33 -31.03 -42.21
N PRO A 684 15.30 -30.71 -40.91
CA PRO A 684 14.06 -30.73 -40.14
C PRO A 684 13.13 -29.58 -40.57
N PRO A 685 11.81 -29.83 -40.77
CA PRO A 685 10.85 -28.82 -41.24
C PRO A 685 10.44 -27.79 -40.17
N PHE A 686 11.17 -27.72 -39.06
CA PHE A 686 10.88 -26.91 -37.87
C PHE A 686 12.16 -26.27 -37.35
N GLU A 687 12.02 -25.25 -36.51
CA GLU A 687 13.19 -24.52 -36.02
C GLU A 687 13.92 -25.22 -34.88
N ILE A 688 15.23 -25.38 -35.05
CA ILE A 688 16.12 -25.92 -34.02
C ILE A 688 16.92 -24.81 -33.31
N VAL A 689 17.41 -25.11 -32.11
CA VAL A 689 18.15 -24.17 -31.26
C VAL A 689 19.55 -23.82 -31.80
N ARG A 690 20.23 -24.77 -32.46
CA ARG A 690 21.57 -24.63 -33.06
C ARG A 690 22.70 -24.43 -32.03
N ASP A 691 23.67 -23.55 -32.31
CA ASP A 691 24.97 -23.52 -31.65
C ASP A 691 24.88 -23.25 -30.14
N ILE A 692 25.33 -24.23 -29.36
CA ILE A 692 25.45 -24.14 -27.90
C ILE A 692 26.88 -24.54 -27.55
N PRO A 693 27.73 -23.61 -27.07
CA PRO A 693 29.13 -23.91 -26.81
C PRO A 693 29.25 -24.92 -25.66
N PRO A 694 30.04 -25.99 -25.78
CA PRO A 694 30.18 -26.99 -24.73
C PRO A 694 31.00 -26.45 -23.55
N GLY A 695 30.62 -26.85 -22.32
CA GLY A 695 31.43 -26.65 -21.12
C GLY A 695 30.82 -25.75 -20.04
N ILE A 696 31.50 -25.74 -18.89
CA ILE A 696 31.17 -24.91 -17.73
C ILE A 696 31.67 -23.47 -18.02
N PRO A 697 30.92 -22.42 -17.65
CA PRO A 697 31.36 -21.04 -17.86
C PRO A 697 32.64 -20.76 -17.07
N ALA A 698 33.58 -20.06 -17.70
CA ALA A 698 34.80 -19.63 -17.02
C ALA A 698 34.46 -18.65 -15.89
N PHE A 699 35.13 -18.80 -14.75
CA PHE A 699 35.02 -17.84 -13.65
C PHE A 699 35.55 -16.47 -14.09
N LYS A 700 34.67 -15.47 -14.20
CA LYS A 700 34.99 -14.11 -14.63
C LYS A 700 34.31 -13.09 -13.70
N PRO A 701 34.98 -12.01 -13.27
CA PRO A 701 34.29 -10.96 -12.53
C PRO A 701 33.20 -10.30 -13.40
N PRO A 702 32.16 -9.71 -12.78
CA PRO A 702 31.15 -8.98 -13.53
C PRO A 702 31.79 -7.83 -14.32
N PRO A 703 31.36 -7.60 -15.59
CA PRO A 703 31.97 -6.58 -16.43
C PRO A 703 31.58 -5.18 -15.92
N PHE A 704 32.57 -4.39 -15.52
CA PHE A 704 32.39 -2.98 -15.13
C PHE A 704 32.61 -1.99 -16.29
N THR A 705 33.05 -2.52 -17.43
CA THR A 705 33.27 -1.83 -18.69
C THR A 705 32.80 -2.76 -19.80
N ILE A 706 31.82 -2.33 -20.59
CA ILE A 706 31.26 -3.14 -21.69
C ILE A 706 31.57 -2.43 -23.00
N PHE A 707 32.13 -3.19 -23.95
CA PHE A 707 32.33 -2.73 -25.32
C PHE A 707 31.13 -3.17 -26.16
N GLU A 708 30.35 -2.23 -26.69
CA GLU A 708 29.20 -2.54 -27.53
C GLU A 708 29.62 -2.51 -29.01
N PRO A 709 29.63 -3.66 -29.72
CA PRO A 709 30.09 -3.72 -31.10
C PRO A 709 29.21 -2.94 -32.08
N ALA A 710 27.93 -2.73 -31.75
CA ALA A 710 26.97 -2.03 -32.59
C ALA A 710 27.27 -0.52 -32.69
N ASP A 711 27.66 0.09 -31.57
CA ASP A 711 27.89 1.54 -31.46
C ASP A 711 29.38 1.92 -31.45
N ASN A 712 30.29 0.93 -31.41
CA ASN A 712 31.75 1.13 -31.28
C ASN A 712 32.16 1.96 -30.04
N THR A 713 31.28 2.07 -29.05
CA THR A 713 31.50 2.82 -27.80
C THR A 713 31.75 1.89 -26.62
N THR A 714 32.59 2.33 -25.69
CA THR A 714 32.80 1.63 -24.42
C THR A 714 31.97 2.32 -23.35
N HIS A 715 30.99 1.62 -22.78
CA HIS A 715 30.14 2.15 -21.72
C HIS A 715 30.80 1.85 -20.38
N TYR A 716 31.08 2.89 -19.59
CA TYR A 716 31.62 2.75 -18.24
C TYR A 716 30.49 2.53 -17.24
N LEU A 717 30.83 2.05 -16.04
CA LEU A 717 29.90 1.84 -14.93
C LEU A 717 28.90 2.98 -14.73
N THR A 718 29.37 4.24 -14.76
CA THR A 718 28.53 5.41 -14.54
C THR A 718 27.51 5.65 -15.64
N ASP A 719 27.83 5.26 -16.87
CA ASP A 719 26.98 5.46 -18.04
C ASP A 719 25.89 4.39 -18.05
N ILE A 720 26.28 3.13 -17.79
CA ILE A 720 25.34 2.02 -17.63
C ILE A 720 24.36 2.30 -16.47
N LEU A 721 24.83 2.82 -15.34
CA LEU A 721 23.97 3.16 -14.20
C LEU A 721 23.00 4.32 -14.49
N LYS A 722 23.38 5.26 -15.37
CA LYS A 722 22.52 6.40 -15.75
C LYS A 722 21.50 5.99 -16.80
N GLU A 723 21.92 5.27 -17.83
CA GLU A 723 21.04 4.76 -18.89
C GLU A 723 20.00 3.78 -18.33
N GLU A 724 20.40 2.93 -17.38
CA GLU A 724 19.54 1.87 -16.82
C GLU A 724 19.11 2.12 -15.37
N ALA A 725 19.01 3.39 -14.97
CA ALA A 725 18.65 3.77 -13.59
C ALA A 725 17.30 3.16 -13.13
N SER A 726 16.37 2.95 -14.06
CA SER A 726 15.08 2.30 -13.76
C SER A 726 15.24 0.80 -13.48
N ALA A 727 16.12 0.11 -14.22
CA ALA A 727 16.39 -1.32 -14.06
C ALA A 727 16.99 -1.65 -12.70
N LEU A 728 17.83 -0.74 -12.16
CA LEU A 728 18.46 -0.83 -10.84
C LEU A 728 17.46 -0.96 -9.68
N VAL A 729 16.24 -0.40 -9.83
CA VAL A 729 15.22 -0.44 -8.77
C VAL A 729 14.13 -1.46 -9.10
N VAL A 730 13.67 -1.50 -10.35
CA VAL A 730 12.53 -2.33 -10.75
C VAL A 730 12.90 -3.82 -10.74
N LEU A 731 14.03 -4.19 -11.33
CA LEU A 731 14.40 -5.61 -11.45
C LEU A 731 14.64 -6.29 -10.10
N PRO A 732 15.40 -5.69 -9.14
CA PRO A 732 15.66 -6.34 -7.86
C PRO A 732 14.40 -6.44 -7.00
N LEU A 733 13.57 -5.40 -7.03
CA LEU A 733 12.29 -5.39 -6.31
C LEU A 733 11.36 -6.50 -6.84
N LEU A 734 11.23 -6.62 -8.16
CA LEU A 734 10.37 -7.65 -8.76
C LEU A 734 10.92 -9.06 -8.58
N ALA A 735 12.24 -9.25 -8.64
CA ALA A 735 12.88 -10.53 -8.36
C ALA A 735 12.60 -11.01 -6.92
N VAL A 736 12.70 -10.11 -5.94
CA VAL A 736 12.38 -10.39 -4.53
C VAL A 736 10.89 -10.68 -4.35
N MET A 737 10.02 -9.84 -4.91
CA MET A 737 8.57 -10.04 -4.81
C MET A 737 8.13 -11.35 -5.46
N GLY A 738 8.61 -11.65 -6.67
CA GLY A 738 8.32 -12.89 -7.39
C GLY A 738 8.77 -14.13 -6.61
N HIS A 739 9.96 -14.09 -6.03
CA HIS A 739 10.44 -15.23 -5.22
C HIS A 739 9.67 -15.38 -3.91
N ILE A 740 9.41 -14.31 -3.16
CA ILE A 740 8.69 -14.42 -1.88
C ILE A 740 7.24 -14.87 -2.10
N THR A 741 6.59 -14.43 -3.18
CA THR A 741 5.23 -14.91 -3.50
C THR A 741 5.22 -16.41 -3.80
N ILE A 742 6.23 -16.95 -4.48
CA ILE A 742 6.40 -18.39 -4.69
C ILE A 742 6.69 -19.10 -3.36
N ALA A 743 7.59 -18.54 -2.55
CA ALA A 743 7.90 -19.08 -1.24
C ALA A 743 6.63 -19.24 -0.39
N LYS A 744 5.82 -18.18 -0.29
CA LYS A 744 4.56 -18.21 0.45
C LYS A 744 3.54 -19.18 -0.16
N ALA A 745 3.50 -19.33 -1.48
CA ALA A 745 2.59 -20.26 -2.15
C ALA A 745 2.93 -21.74 -1.88
N PHE A 746 4.21 -22.08 -1.70
CA PHE A 746 4.68 -23.47 -1.56
C PHE A 746 5.22 -23.83 -0.17
N ALA A 747 5.22 -22.91 0.78
CA ALA A 747 5.62 -23.20 2.15
C ALA A 747 4.63 -24.11 2.89
N GLY A 748 3.38 -24.21 2.41
CA GLY A 748 2.34 -24.96 3.07
C GLY A 748 2.10 -24.41 4.47
N THR A 749 2.42 -25.22 5.49
CA THR A 749 2.31 -24.88 6.92
C THR A 749 3.61 -24.30 7.50
N SER A 750 4.70 -24.32 6.72
CA SER A 750 6.03 -23.89 7.16
C SER A 750 6.16 -22.36 7.07
N ARG A 751 6.94 -21.77 7.98
CA ARG A 751 7.17 -20.33 8.01
C ARG A 751 8.10 -19.90 6.89
N VAL A 752 7.70 -18.89 6.13
CA VAL A 752 8.59 -18.17 5.20
C VAL A 752 9.11 -16.92 5.88
N ASP A 753 10.42 -16.86 6.15
CA ASP A 753 11.06 -15.62 6.53
C ASP A 753 11.48 -14.84 5.28
N ALA A 754 10.70 -13.81 4.95
CA ALA A 754 10.95 -12.96 3.77
C ALA A 754 12.36 -12.36 3.75
N THR A 755 12.93 -12.03 4.91
CA THR A 755 14.29 -11.45 4.97
C THR A 755 15.34 -12.50 4.61
N GLN A 756 15.14 -13.74 5.09
CA GLN A 756 16.03 -14.86 4.81
C GLN A 756 15.98 -15.27 3.33
N GLU A 757 14.78 -15.36 2.75
CA GLU A 757 14.63 -15.65 1.32
C GLU A 757 15.24 -14.53 0.46
N THR A 758 15.08 -13.25 0.85
CA THR A 758 15.72 -12.11 0.17
C THR A 758 17.25 -12.18 0.23
N LEU A 759 17.80 -12.52 1.41
CA LEU A 759 19.24 -12.72 1.59
C LEU A 759 19.76 -13.84 0.67
N CYS A 760 19.04 -14.95 0.61
CA CYS A 760 19.41 -16.10 -0.21
C CYS A 760 19.45 -15.76 -1.70
N ILE A 761 18.46 -15.02 -2.22
CA ILE A 761 18.47 -14.56 -3.62
C ILE A 761 19.62 -13.59 -3.87
N GLY A 762 19.86 -12.64 -2.96
CA GLY A 762 20.90 -11.64 -3.13
C GLY A 762 22.29 -12.25 -3.24
N ILE A 763 22.59 -13.20 -2.35
CA ILE A 763 23.83 -13.99 -2.41
C ILE A 763 23.87 -14.84 -3.69
N SER A 764 22.76 -15.48 -4.07
CA SER A 764 22.69 -16.32 -5.28
C SER A 764 23.00 -15.53 -6.56
N ASN A 765 22.47 -14.31 -6.69
CA ASN A 765 22.73 -13.44 -7.82
C ASN A 765 24.13 -12.83 -7.78
N MET A 766 24.64 -12.43 -6.61
CA MET A 766 26.01 -11.92 -6.45
C MET A 766 27.07 -12.96 -6.80
N ILE A 767 26.89 -14.22 -6.41
CA ILE A 767 27.83 -15.29 -6.76
C ILE A 767 27.59 -15.76 -8.20
N GLY A 768 26.33 -15.79 -8.65
CA GLY A 768 25.96 -16.20 -9.98
C GLY A 768 26.59 -15.37 -11.10
N CYS A 769 26.80 -14.06 -10.90
CA CYS A 769 27.40 -13.22 -11.94
C CYS A 769 28.83 -13.66 -12.30
N PHE A 770 29.56 -14.29 -11.38
CA PHE A 770 30.91 -14.82 -11.65
C PHE A 770 30.93 -15.99 -12.65
N PHE A 771 29.76 -16.61 -12.87
CA PHE A 771 29.55 -17.72 -13.79
C PHE A 771 28.70 -17.30 -15.00
N SER A 772 28.65 -16.00 -15.31
CA SER A 772 27.86 -15.43 -16.40
C SER A 772 26.35 -15.69 -16.28
N ASN A 773 25.81 -15.69 -15.05
CA ASN A 773 24.37 -15.78 -14.85
C ASN A 773 23.67 -14.47 -15.20
N TYR A 774 22.46 -14.59 -15.74
CA TYR A 774 21.47 -13.51 -15.73
C TYR A 774 20.58 -13.62 -14.46
N PRO A 775 19.72 -12.63 -14.13
CA PRO A 775 19.04 -12.60 -12.84
C PRO A 775 18.16 -13.83 -12.55
N ILE A 776 18.37 -14.48 -11.41
CA ILE A 776 17.67 -15.72 -10.99
C ILE A 776 16.71 -15.50 -9.83
N GLY A 777 15.76 -16.43 -9.66
CA GLY A 777 14.73 -16.38 -8.63
C GLY A 777 14.05 -17.74 -8.42
N GLY A 778 12.96 -17.77 -7.64
CA GLY A 778 12.14 -18.97 -7.47
C GLY A 778 11.29 -19.23 -8.71
N SER A 779 11.07 -20.49 -9.10
CA SER A 779 10.25 -20.85 -10.26
C SER A 779 9.00 -21.62 -9.86
N PHE A 780 7.83 -21.15 -10.27
CA PHE A 780 6.54 -21.79 -9.99
C PHE A 780 6.47 -23.23 -10.52
N SER A 781 6.84 -23.46 -11.78
CA SER A 781 6.80 -24.80 -12.41
C SER A 781 7.71 -25.79 -11.68
N ARG A 782 8.99 -25.43 -11.46
CA ARG A 782 10.00 -26.30 -10.82
C ARG A 782 9.64 -26.59 -9.37
N THR A 783 9.20 -25.57 -8.63
CA THR A 783 8.78 -25.70 -7.22
C THR A 783 7.53 -26.56 -7.08
N THR A 784 6.58 -26.49 -8.03
CA THR A 784 5.38 -27.33 -8.02
C THR A 784 5.74 -28.80 -8.18
N VAL A 785 6.60 -29.12 -9.14
CA VAL A 785 7.08 -30.51 -9.34
C VAL A 785 7.84 -30.98 -8.11
N ASN A 786 8.76 -30.15 -7.58
CA ASN A 786 9.52 -30.46 -6.38
C ASN A 786 8.63 -30.69 -5.14
N ALA A 787 7.54 -29.92 -4.99
CA ALA A 787 6.56 -30.11 -3.92
C ALA A 787 5.72 -31.39 -4.09
N MET A 788 5.29 -31.71 -5.32
CA MET A 788 4.55 -32.93 -5.63
C MET A 788 5.41 -34.20 -5.47
N SER A 789 6.73 -34.07 -5.65
CA SER A 789 7.72 -35.10 -5.37
C SER A 789 7.97 -35.34 -3.87
N GLY A 790 7.22 -34.69 -2.97
CA GLY A 790 7.27 -35.00 -1.53
C GLY A 790 8.56 -34.56 -0.84
N VAL A 791 9.22 -33.50 -1.32
CA VAL A 791 10.51 -33.06 -0.76
C VAL A 791 10.40 -32.64 0.71
N GLU A 792 11.24 -33.26 1.53
CA GLU A 792 11.34 -32.98 2.96
C GLU A 792 12.45 -31.99 3.34
N SER A 793 13.46 -31.79 2.47
CA SER A 793 14.59 -30.88 2.75
C SER A 793 15.10 -30.12 1.51
N PRO A 794 15.76 -28.95 1.70
CA PRO A 794 16.39 -28.20 0.60
C PRO A 794 17.51 -28.95 -0.16
N MET A 795 17.94 -30.13 0.31
CA MET A 795 19.01 -30.93 -0.32
C MET A 795 18.70 -31.37 -1.75
N GLY A 796 17.43 -31.34 -2.18
CA GLY A 796 17.05 -31.50 -3.59
C GLY A 796 17.80 -30.55 -4.54
N GLY A 797 18.25 -29.38 -4.04
CA GLY A 797 19.08 -28.44 -4.77
C GLY A 797 20.42 -29.03 -5.23
N VAL A 798 21.07 -29.90 -4.44
CA VAL A 798 22.38 -30.49 -4.81
C VAL A 798 22.22 -31.33 -6.06
N TYR A 799 21.23 -32.22 -6.07
CA TYR A 799 20.96 -33.10 -7.19
C TYR A 799 20.61 -32.32 -8.46
N THR A 800 19.82 -31.26 -8.31
CA THR A 800 19.48 -30.37 -9.41
C THR A 800 20.73 -29.67 -9.97
N GLY A 801 21.58 -29.10 -9.10
CA GLY A 801 22.81 -28.42 -9.50
C GLY A 801 23.82 -29.36 -10.17
N VAL A 802 24.04 -30.55 -9.59
CA VAL A 802 24.92 -31.59 -10.16
C VAL A 802 24.41 -32.07 -11.52
N MET A 803 23.10 -32.30 -11.67
CA MET A 803 22.52 -32.68 -12.96
C MET A 803 22.69 -31.61 -14.03
N VAL A 804 22.56 -30.33 -13.68
CA VAL A 804 22.82 -29.23 -14.63
C VAL A 804 24.30 -29.18 -15.03
N LEU A 805 25.23 -29.38 -14.10
CA LEU A 805 26.66 -29.45 -14.40
C LEU A 805 27.02 -30.63 -15.31
N LEU A 806 26.45 -31.82 -15.04
CA LEU A 806 26.60 -32.98 -15.91
C LEU A 806 26.01 -32.73 -17.30
N ALA A 807 24.87 -32.05 -17.39
CA ALA A 807 24.27 -31.68 -18.66
C ALA A 807 25.13 -30.68 -19.45
N LEU A 808 25.69 -29.66 -18.79
CA LEU A 808 26.62 -28.70 -19.40
C LEU A 808 27.87 -29.38 -19.97
N GLN A 809 28.36 -30.44 -19.31
CA GLN A 809 29.54 -31.17 -19.74
C GLN A 809 29.26 -32.21 -20.83
N PHE A 810 28.14 -32.94 -20.76
CA PHE A 810 27.89 -34.11 -21.60
C PHE A 810 26.71 -33.98 -22.58
N LEU A 811 25.68 -33.20 -22.24
CA LEU A 811 24.45 -33.10 -23.03
C LEU A 811 24.42 -31.90 -24.01
N THR A 812 25.28 -30.91 -23.80
CA THR A 812 25.33 -29.66 -24.58
C THR A 812 25.43 -29.86 -26.10
N PRO A 813 26.26 -30.78 -26.65
CA PRO A 813 26.31 -31.03 -28.08
C PRO A 813 24.98 -31.54 -28.66
N TYR A 814 24.21 -32.28 -27.86
CA TYR A 814 22.91 -32.83 -28.28
C TYR A 814 21.79 -31.79 -28.23
N PHE A 815 21.95 -30.74 -27.42
CA PHE A 815 20.97 -29.64 -27.35
C PHE A 815 20.86 -28.84 -28.65
N TYR A 816 21.84 -28.97 -29.55
CA TYR A 816 21.81 -28.39 -30.89
C TYR A 816 20.52 -28.76 -31.67
N TYR A 817 20.08 -30.01 -31.53
CA TYR A 817 18.97 -30.58 -32.28
C TYR A 817 17.59 -30.33 -31.66
N ILE A 818 17.50 -29.62 -30.53
CA ILE A 818 16.22 -29.40 -29.84
C ILE A 818 15.33 -28.48 -30.69
N PRO A 819 14.08 -28.88 -31.01
CA PRO A 819 13.14 -28.00 -31.69
C PRO A 819 12.57 -26.93 -30.75
N LYS A 820 12.56 -25.66 -31.17
CA LYS A 820 11.98 -24.54 -30.40
C LYS A 820 10.49 -24.74 -30.11
N ALA A 821 9.75 -25.29 -31.06
CA ALA A 821 8.34 -25.64 -30.90
C ALA A 821 8.09 -26.61 -29.74
N SER A 822 8.98 -27.59 -29.54
CA SER A 822 8.88 -28.56 -28.43
C SER A 822 9.09 -27.91 -27.06
N LEU A 823 10.03 -26.95 -26.96
CA LEU A 823 10.27 -26.14 -25.75
C LEU A 823 9.06 -25.26 -25.42
N ALA A 824 8.48 -24.61 -26.42
CA ALA A 824 7.30 -23.77 -26.27
C ALA A 824 6.07 -24.58 -25.81
N SER A 825 5.88 -25.80 -26.33
CA SER A 825 4.82 -26.73 -25.90
C SER A 825 4.98 -27.13 -24.43
N VAL A 826 6.20 -27.44 -23.99
CA VAL A 826 6.48 -27.77 -22.59
C VAL A 826 6.14 -26.60 -21.67
N ILE A 827 6.56 -25.37 -22.00
CA ILE A 827 6.22 -24.18 -21.19
C ILE A 827 4.70 -23.99 -21.14
N THR A 828 4.04 -24.03 -22.30
CA THR A 828 2.59 -23.79 -22.42
C THR A 828 1.78 -24.78 -21.58
N CYS A 829 2.06 -26.08 -21.69
CA CYS A 829 1.36 -27.11 -20.92
C CYS A 829 1.67 -27.08 -19.41
N CYS A 830 2.86 -26.61 -19.00
CA CYS A 830 3.18 -26.48 -17.58
C CYS A 830 2.45 -25.29 -16.94
N VAL A 831 2.40 -24.15 -17.64
CA VAL A 831 1.91 -22.88 -17.07
C VAL A 831 0.39 -22.75 -17.17
N ALA A 832 -0.27 -23.37 -18.15
CA ALA A 832 -1.73 -23.28 -18.34
C ALA A 832 -2.55 -23.67 -17.10
N PHE A 833 -2.01 -24.53 -16.22
CA PHE A 833 -2.69 -24.99 -15.00
C PHE A 833 -2.46 -24.11 -13.76
N MET A 834 -1.69 -23.02 -13.89
CA MET A 834 -1.47 -22.08 -12.81
C MET A 834 -2.63 -21.08 -12.63
N VAL A 835 -3.56 -21.00 -13.59
CA VAL A 835 -4.75 -20.16 -13.50
C VAL A 835 -5.77 -20.86 -12.60
N ASP A 836 -6.04 -20.28 -11.43
CA ASP A 836 -7.02 -20.79 -10.47
C ASP A 836 -8.27 -19.88 -10.43
N PRO A 837 -9.27 -20.12 -11.30
CA PRO A 837 -10.50 -19.32 -11.32
C PRO A 837 -11.40 -19.58 -10.10
N TRP A 838 -11.18 -20.66 -9.35
CA TRP A 838 -12.06 -21.09 -8.27
C TRP A 838 -12.02 -20.15 -7.05
N ILE A 839 -10.91 -19.42 -6.87
CA ILE A 839 -10.72 -18.45 -5.78
C ILE A 839 -11.69 -17.25 -5.82
N LEU A 840 -12.24 -16.93 -6.99
CA LEU A 840 -13.17 -15.81 -7.17
C LEU A 840 -14.47 -16.02 -6.39
N ARG A 841 -14.97 -17.26 -6.33
CA ARG A 841 -16.26 -17.56 -5.70
C ARG A 841 -16.23 -17.37 -4.17
N PRO A 842 -15.24 -17.92 -3.41
CA PRO A 842 -15.07 -17.64 -1.98
C PRO A 842 -14.84 -16.16 -1.68
N MET A 843 -14.03 -15.46 -2.49
CA MET A 843 -13.79 -14.02 -2.31
C MET A 843 -15.07 -13.19 -2.49
N TRP A 844 -15.88 -13.50 -3.50
CA TRP A 844 -17.14 -12.80 -3.75
C TRP A 844 -18.16 -12.99 -2.61
N ARG A 845 -18.23 -14.19 -2.04
CA ARG A 845 -19.13 -14.51 -0.91
C ARG A 845 -18.67 -13.90 0.41
N SER A 846 -17.36 -13.82 0.63
CA SER A 846 -16.78 -13.26 1.86
C SER A 846 -16.78 -11.73 1.86
N LYS A 847 -16.00 -11.10 0.96
CA LYS A 847 -15.82 -9.64 0.94
C LYS A 847 -15.54 -9.10 -0.47
N LYS A 848 -16.59 -8.57 -1.12
CA LYS A 848 -16.54 -7.99 -2.47
C LYS A 848 -15.46 -6.91 -2.68
N MET A 849 -15.10 -6.17 -1.63
CA MET A 849 -14.06 -5.14 -1.73
C MET A 849 -12.66 -5.73 -2.01
N ASP A 850 -12.42 -6.97 -1.60
CA ASP A 850 -11.14 -7.65 -1.81
C ASP A 850 -10.99 -8.13 -3.28
N LEU A 851 -12.06 -8.02 -4.09
CA LEU A 851 -12.03 -8.27 -5.54
C LEU A 851 -11.33 -7.13 -6.31
N ILE A 852 -11.35 -5.90 -5.79
CA ILE A 852 -10.78 -4.74 -6.49
C ILE A 852 -9.27 -4.92 -6.72
N PRO A 853 -8.44 -5.23 -5.70
CA PRO A 853 -7.02 -5.48 -5.91
C PRO A 853 -6.77 -6.65 -6.87
N LEU A 854 -7.57 -7.72 -6.81
CA LEU A 854 -7.45 -8.87 -7.71
C LEU A 854 -7.67 -8.46 -9.17
N THR A 855 -8.79 -7.78 -9.46
CA THR A 855 -9.14 -7.39 -10.84
C THR A 855 -8.17 -6.35 -11.39
N LEU A 856 -7.78 -5.38 -10.56
CA LEU A 856 -6.87 -4.32 -10.95
C LEU A 856 -5.47 -4.89 -11.26
N THR A 857 -4.97 -5.77 -10.40
CA THR A 857 -3.69 -6.48 -10.64
C THR A 857 -3.78 -7.29 -11.92
N PHE A 858 -4.83 -8.09 -12.10
CA PHE A 858 -4.98 -8.97 -13.27
C PHE A 858 -4.96 -8.19 -14.58
N PHE A 859 -5.80 -7.15 -14.72
CA PHE A 859 -5.92 -6.40 -15.96
C PHE A 859 -4.71 -5.52 -16.26
N VAL A 860 -4.13 -4.87 -15.25
CA VAL A 860 -2.93 -4.04 -15.45
C VAL A 860 -1.72 -4.92 -15.81
N THR A 861 -1.56 -6.07 -15.15
CA THR A 861 -0.51 -7.05 -15.50
C THR A 861 -0.65 -7.52 -16.95
N LEU A 862 -1.87 -7.81 -17.39
CA LEU A 862 -2.14 -8.37 -18.71
C LEU A 862 -1.98 -7.35 -19.85
N PHE A 863 -2.42 -6.10 -19.65
CA PHE A 863 -2.49 -5.10 -20.72
C PHE A 863 -1.40 -4.05 -20.72
N VAL A 864 -0.82 -3.73 -19.55
CA VAL A 864 0.18 -2.66 -19.42
C VAL A 864 1.58 -3.26 -19.26
N GLY A 865 1.74 -4.21 -18.35
CA GLY A 865 3.03 -4.83 -18.07
C GLY A 865 3.06 -5.47 -16.69
N LEU A 866 3.95 -6.45 -16.51
CA LEU A 866 4.01 -7.25 -15.28
C LEU A 866 4.42 -6.41 -14.07
N GLU A 867 5.35 -5.49 -14.26
CA GLU A 867 5.88 -4.57 -13.24
C GLU A 867 4.80 -3.61 -12.73
N PHE A 868 4.01 -3.02 -13.63
CA PHE A 868 2.92 -2.12 -13.27
C PHE A 868 1.77 -2.87 -12.61
N GLY A 869 1.51 -4.11 -13.04
CA GLY A 869 0.49 -4.98 -12.46
C GLY A 869 0.69 -5.22 -10.96
N ILE A 870 1.87 -5.66 -10.55
CA ILE A 870 2.21 -5.86 -9.13
C ILE A 870 2.18 -4.52 -8.39
N GLY A 871 2.79 -3.47 -8.95
CA GLY A 871 2.87 -2.15 -8.32
C GLY A 871 1.48 -1.58 -8.03
N VAL A 872 0.58 -1.61 -9.00
CA VAL A 872 -0.80 -1.12 -8.86
C VAL A 872 -1.60 -2.00 -7.88
N GLY A 873 -1.41 -3.32 -7.90
CA GLY A 873 -2.02 -4.23 -6.93
C GLY A 873 -1.59 -3.95 -5.48
N LEU A 874 -0.29 -3.70 -5.28
CA LEU A 874 0.30 -3.34 -4.00
C LEU A 874 -0.22 -1.98 -3.52
N ILE A 875 -0.21 -0.97 -4.40
CA ILE A 875 -0.73 0.37 -4.09
C ILE A 875 -2.21 0.29 -3.74
N SER A 876 -3.02 -0.43 -4.51
CA SER A 876 -4.45 -0.62 -4.26
C SER A 876 -4.73 -1.23 -2.88
N SER A 877 -4.05 -2.32 -2.55
CA SER A 877 -4.21 -3.00 -1.25
C SER A 877 -3.71 -2.14 -0.07
N THR A 878 -2.61 -1.40 -0.27
CA THR A 878 -2.06 -0.46 0.71
C THR A 878 -2.97 0.75 0.93
N LEU A 879 -3.46 1.37 -0.14
CA LEU A 879 -4.42 2.49 -0.07
C LEU A 879 -5.70 2.08 0.64
N TYR A 880 -6.16 0.85 0.44
CA TYR A 880 -7.29 0.30 1.16
C TYR A 880 -7.00 0.27 2.67
N LEU A 881 -5.84 -0.25 3.11
CA LEU A 881 -5.45 -0.22 4.53
C LEU A 881 -5.36 1.21 5.08
N LEU A 882 -4.74 2.13 4.33
CA LEU A 882 -4.61 3.54 4.72
C LEU A 882 -5.98 4.21 4.86
N TYR A 883 -6.93 3.92 3.97
CA TYR A 883 -8.29 4.45 4.03
C TYR A 883 -9.00 4.04 5.32
N TYR A 884 -8.95 2.76 5.71
CA TYR A 884 -9.53 2.30 6.97
C TYR A 884 -8.78 2.84 8.20
N SER A 885 -7.47 3.10 8.07
CA SER A 885 -6.72 3.77 9.14
C SER A 885 -7.11 5.24 9.28
N ALA A 886 -7.46 5.93 8.19
CA ALA A 886 -7.84 7.35 8.20
C ALA A 886 -9.32 7.60 8.53
N ARG A 887 -10.20 6.62 8.30
CA ARG A 887 -11.64 6.71 8.56
C ARG A 887 -12.13 5.54 9.44
N PRO A 888 -11.70 5.49 10.71
CA PRO A 888 -12.21 4.52 11.68
C PRO A 888 -13.72 4.70 11.92
N ARG A 889 -14.43 3.65 12.33
CA ARG A 889 -15.85 3.79 12.68
C ARG A 889 -15.97 4.46 14.04
N VAL A 890 -16.88 5.42 14.13
CA VAL A 890 -17.21 6.13 15.37
C VAL A 890 -18.67 5.84 15.67
N ASN A 891 -18.93 5.10 16.74
CA ASN A 891 -20.30 4.88 17.21
C ASN A 891 -20.62 5.97 18.22
N ILE A 892 -21.74 6.66 18.00
CA ILE A 892 -22.24 7.71 18.89
C ILE A 892 -23.52 7.19 19.50
N LEU A 893 -23.47 6.92 20.80
CA LEU A 893 -24.58 6.43 21.60
C LEU A 893 -25.02 7.53 22.58
N GLN A 894 -26.31 7.55 22.92
CA GLN A 894 -26.82 8.36 24.01
C GLN A 894 -27.04 7.44 25.21
N GLY A 895 -26.39 7.77 26.33
CA GLY A 895 -26.54 7.08 27.59
C GLY A 895 -27.29 7.95 28.60
N GLU A 896 -27.87 7.30 29.59
CA GLU A 896 -28.47 7.93 30.75
C GLU A 896 -27.81 7.34 31.99
N SER A 897 -27.31 8.20 32.88
CA SER A 897 -26.70 7.77 34.15
C SER A 897 -27.76 7.13 35.04
N SER A 898 -27.33 6.36 36.04
CA SER A 898 -28.17 5.80 37.10
C SER A 898 -29.04 6.85 37.82
N ARG A 899 -28.67 8.14 37.74
CA ARG A 899 -29.41 9.29 38.30
C ARG A 899 -30.20 10.12 37.27
N GLY A 900 -30.32 9.65 36.03
CA GLY A 900 -31.11 10.31 34.97
C GLY A 900 -30.37 11.39 34.16
N THR A 901 -29.06 11.57 34.37
CA THR A 901 -28.28 12.55 33.60
C THR A 901 -27.91 12.00 32.24
N ARG A 902 -28.27 12.72 31.16
CA ARG A 902 -27.95 12.31 29.80
C ARG A 902 -26.50 12.61 29.44
N PHE A 903 -25.81 11.64 28.84
CA PHE A 903 -24.46 11.82 28.31
C PHE A 903 -24.35 11.24 26.90
N VAL A 904 -23.39 11.75 26.12
CA VAL A 904 -23.09 11.23 24.79
C VAL A 904 -21.87 10.32 24.91
N LEU A 905 -22.04 9.02 24.69
CA LEU A 905 -20.96 8.06 24.65
C LEU A 905 -20.43 7.95 23.22
N VAL A 906 -19.14 8.21 23.04
CA VAL A 906 -18.44 8.03 21.78
C VAL A 906 -17.52 6.83 21.90
N GLU A 907 -17.85 5.76 21.19
CA GLU A 907 -17.01 4.58 21.10
C GLU A 907 -16.18 4.63 19.82
N LEU A 908 -14.87 4.44 19.98
CA LEU A 908 -13.92 4.36 18.87
C LEU A 908 -13.60 2.90 18.56
N ASP A 909 -13.62 2.56 17.29
CA ASP A 909 -13.41 1.17 16.84
C ASP A 909 -11.91 0.78 16.78
N ARG A 910 -11.00 1.77 16.70
CA ARG A 910 -9.57 1.58 16.44
C ARG A 910 -8.67 2.59 17.16
N SER A 911 -7.37 2.34 17.06
CA SER A 911 -6.28 3.23 17.47
C SER A 911 -6.39 4.63 16.88
N LEU A 912 -5.94 5.61 17.66
CA LEU A 912 -5.94 7.03 17.30
C LEU A 912 -4.64 7.35 16.54
N THR A 913 -4.67 7.39 15.23
CA THR A 913 -3.49 7.68 14.39
C THR A 913 -3.59 9.04 13.72
N PHE A 914 -2.47 9.64 13.32
CA PHE A 914 -2.40 10.93 12.64
C PHE A 914 -3.36 11.09 11.45
N PRO A 915 -3.65 10.05 10.61
CA PRO A 915 -4.62 10.19 9.52
C PRO A 915 -6.08 10.23 10.03
N SER A 916 -6.35 9.61 11.18
CA SER A 916 -7.71 9.48 11.73
C SER A 916 -8.14 10.63 12.63
N VAL A 917 -7.19 11.35 13.23
CA VAL A 917 -7.51 12.31 14.31
C VAL A 917 -8.45 13.42 13.83
N ASP A 918 -8.23 13.97 12.63
CA ASP A 918 -9.10 15.01 12.05
C ASP A 918 -10.54 14.50 11.84
N TYR A 919 -10.69 13.23 11.47
CA TYR A 919 -12.01 12.64 11.27
C TYR A 919 -12.71 12.33 12.59
N ILE A 920 -11.99 11.77 13.56
CA ILE A 920 -12.52 11.45 14.89
C ILE A 920 -12.94 12.72 15.61
N THR A 921 -12.07 13.73 15.65
CA THR A 921 -12.37 15.03 16.28
C THR A 921 -13.57 15.70 15.60
N TYR A 922 -13.73 15.55 14.28
CA TYR A 922 -14.90 16.01 13.56
C TYR A 922 -16.19 15.29 13.99
N GLU A 923 -16.21 13.96 14.01
CA GLU A 923 -17.41 13.21 14.40
C GLU A 923 -17.76 13.45 15.88
N ILE A 924 -16.78 13.58 16.78
CA ILE A 924 -17.01 13.96 18.18
C ILE A 924 -17.57 15.37 18.28
N THR A 925 -16.98 16.35 17.59
CA THR A 925 -17.47 17.75 17.62
C THR A 925 -18.90 17.83 17.08
N LYS A 926 -19.18 17.11 16.00
CA LYS A 926 -20.51 17.05 15.39
C LYS A 926 -21.51 16.33 16.27
N ALA A 927 -21.10 15.27 16.97
CA ALA A 927 -21.92 14.59 17.98
C ALA A 927 -22.26 15.55 19.12
N GLY A 928 -21.25 16.24 19.66
CA GLY A 928 -21.40 17.27 20.68
C GLY A 928 -22.37 18.37 20.26
N LEU A 929 -22.17 19.00 19.10
CA LEU A 929 -23.04 20.09 18.65
C LEU A 929 -24.47 19.64 18.30
N ARG A 930 -24.69 18.37 17.95
CA ARG A 930 -26.00 17.85 17.54
C ARG A 930 -26.83 17.31 18.71
N PHE A 931 -26.16 16.67 19.65
CA PHE A 931 -26.81 15.91 20.74
C PHE A 931 -26.49 16.47 22.12
N ALA A 932 -25.42 17.27 22.25
CA ALA A 932 -25.05 17.87 23.51
C ALA A 932 -25.55 19.31 23.63
N ASN A 933 -26.26 19.60 24.72
CA ASN A 933 -26.51 20.94 25.22
C ASN A 933 -25.39 21.29 26.22
N ALA A 934 -25.27 22.54 26.66
CA ALA A 934 -24.21 22.98 27.59
C ALA A 934 -24.10 22.14 28.90
N THR A 935 -25.13 21.35 29.23
CA THR A 935 -25.19 20.51 30.42
C THR A 935 -24.88 19.03 30.19
N THR A 936 -24.83 18.53 28.94
CA THR A 936 -24.62 17.11 28.68
C THR A 936 -23.15 16.80 28.34
N PRO A 937 -22.44 16.04 29.19
CA PRO A 937 -21.03 15.72 28.97
C PRO A 937 -20.84 14.70 27.84
N ILE A 938 -19.68 14.78 27.20
CA ILE A 938 -19.24 13.83 26.16
C ILE A 938 -18.24 12.86 26.79
N VAL A 939 -18.58 11.58 26.81
CA VAL A 939 -17.72 10.49 27.29
C VAL A 939 -17.10 9.80 26.09
N VAL A 940 -15.76 9.82 25.99
CA VAL A 940 -15.01 9.13 24.93
C VAL A 940 -14.48 7.82 25.50
N ASP A 941 -15.01 6.69 25.03
CA ASP A 941 -14.50 5.37 25.39
C ASP A 941 -13.18 5.09 24.68
N CYS A 942 -12.12 4.99 25.48
CA CYS A 942 -10.76 4.72 25.04
C CYS A 942 -10.37 3.24 25.16
N HIS A 943 -11.29 2.34 25.53
CA HIS A 943 -11.00 0.92 25.75
C HIS A 943 -10.36 0.24 24.54
N HIS A 944 -10.80 0.60 23.34
CA HIS A 944 -10.28 0.08 22.07
C HIS A 944 -9.12 0.88 21.48
N ILE A 945 -8.71 2.00 22.09
CA ILE A 945 -7.57 2.79 21.63
C ILE A 945 -6.28 2.13 22.11
N GLN A 946 -5.51 1.61 21.17
CA GLN A 946 -4.30 0.83 21.43
C GLN A 946 -3.02 1.67 21.34
N PHE A 947 -3.05 2.66 20.46
CA PHE A 947 -1.90 3.45 20.05
C PHE A 947 -2.34 4.88 19.74
N ALA A 948 -1.48 5.83 20.08
CA ALA A 948 -1.54 7.21 19.66
C ALA A 948 -0.15 7.69 19.23
N ASP A 949 -0.09 8.59 18.24
CA ASP A 949 1.11 9.35 17.90
C ASP A 949 1.00 10.80 18.40
N TYR A 950 2.09 11.56 18.28
CA TYR A 950 2.12 12.95 18.74
C TYR A 950 1.03 13.82 18.07
N THR A 951 0.85 13.72 16.76
CA THR A 951 -0.16 14.48 16.00
C THR A 951 -1.58 14.13 16.42
N ALA A 952 -1.84 12.86 16.70
CA ALA A 952 -3.10 12.40 17.26
C ALA A 952 -3.35 13.00 18.67
N GLY A 953 -2.31 13.08 19.50
CA GLY A 953 -2.38 13.78 20.79
C GLY A 953 -2.69 15.26 20.65
N GLU A 954 -2.09 15.94 19.66
CA GLU A 954 -2.33 17.36 19.38
C GLU A 954 -3.76 17.63 18.91
N GLY A 955 -4.27 16.82 17.97
CA GLY A 955 -5.66 16.96 17.53
C GLY A 955 -6.67 16.72 18.66
N MET A 956 -6.37 15.83 19.62
CA MET A 956 -7.21 15.62 20.79
C MET A 956 -7.14 16.77 21.80
N ARG A 957 -5.96 17.38 22.00
CA ARG A 957 -5.83 18.63 22.78
C ARG A 957 -6.71 19.72 22.18
N ASP A 958 -6.62 19.92 20.86
CA ASP A 958 -7.37 20.97 20.16
C ASP A 958 -8.88 20.72 20.23
N LEU A 959 -9.31 19.45 20.20
CA LEU A 959 -10.70 19.05 20.44
C LEU A 959 -11.17 19.42 21.85
N VAL A 960 -10.39 19.11 22.88
CA VAL A 960 -10.73 19.43 24.29
C VAL A 960 -10.86 20.95 24.47
N LEU A 961 -9.89 21.72 23.97
CA LEU A 961 -9.94 23.19 24.03
C LEU A 961 -11.18 23.75 23.33
N ARG A 962 -11.51 23.21 22.14
CA ARG A 962 -12.66 23.63 21.35
C ARG A 962 -13.99 23.31 22.00
N LEU A 963 -14.13 22.13 22.62
CA LEU A 963 -15.36 21.75 23.31
C LEU A 963 -15.51 22.49 24.64
N ASN A 964 -14.43 22.66 25.41
CA ASN A 964 -14.43 23.46 26.63
C ASN A 964 -14.81 24.92 26.36
N HIS A 965 -14.32 25.52 25.26
CA HIS A 965 -14.72 26.88 24.85
C HIS A 965 -16.22 26.99 24.53
N ASN A 966 -16.85 25.91 24.08
CA ASN A 966 -18.29 25.84 23.83
C ASN A 966 -19.10 25.42 25.07
N GLY A 967 -18.46 25.34 26.25
CA GLY A 967 -19.09 24.93 27.50
C GLY A 967 -19.38 23.42 27.60
N LEU A 968 -18.84 22.60 26.70
CA LEU A 968 -19.05 21.15 26.67
C LEU A 968 -17.88 20.45 27.37
N LYS A 969 -18.20 19.65 28.40
CA LYS A 969 -17.22 18.88 29.17
C LYS A 969 -16.88 17.57 28.45
N VAL A 970 -15.58 17.25 28.31
CA VAL A 970 -15.10 16.00 27.70
C VAL A 970 -14.46 15.11 28.77
N ILE A 971 -14.88 13.84 28.83
CA ILE A 971 -14.40 12.84 29.79
C ILE A 971 -13.81 11.66 29.01
N PHE A 972 -12.57 11.27 29.32
CA PHE A 972 -11.92 10.10 28.72
C PHE A 972 -12.02 8.88 29.61
N TRP A 973 -12.65 7.81 29.12
CA TRP A 973 -12.87 6.57 29.87
C TRP A 973 -11.93 5.45 29.43
N LYS A 974 -11.32 4.69 30.36
CA LYS A 974 -10.47 3.50 30.11
C LYS A 974 -9.26 3.75 29.20
N MET A 975 -8.59 4.89 29.33
CA MET A 975 -7.37 5.21 28.58
C MET A 975 -6.17 4.39 29.06
N LYS A 976 -5.35 3.86 28.12
CA LYS A 976 -4.11 3.16 28.46
C LYS A 976 -3.02 4.13 28.95
N PRO A 977 -2.13 3.73 29.89
CA PRO A 977 -1.06 4.59 30.41
C PRO A 977 -0.12 5.16 29.34
N SER A 978 0.16 4.39 28.27
CA SER A 978 0.99 4.84 27.15
C SER A 978 0.36 6.00 26.37
N ILE A 979 -0.97 6.02 26.26
CA ILE A 979 -1.72 7.08 25.57
C ILE A 979 -1.85 8.29 26.48
N LEU A 980 -2.11 8.06 27.77
CA LEU A 980 -2.14 9.10 28.79
C LEU A 980 -0.83 9.90 28.82
N LYS A 981 0.33 9.22 28.75
CA LYS A 981 1.64 9.89 28.69
C LYS A 981 1.78 10.83 27.49
N ILE A 982 1.24 10.45 26.32
CA ILE A 982 1.27 11.29 25.11
C ILE A 982 0.37 12.52 25.30
N LEU A 983 -0.87 12.32 25.75
CA LEU A 983 -1.82 13.41 25.99
C LEU A 983 -1.33 14.39 27.06
N VAL A 984 -0.78 13.90 28.18
CA VAL A 984 -0.16 14.75 29.22
C VAL A 984 1.04 15.52 28.65
N GLY A 985 1.88 14.86 27.86
CA GLY A 985 3.01 15.51 27.20
C GLY A 985 2.59 16.66 26.27
N VAL A 986 1.53 16.45 25.49
CA VAL A 986 1.00 17.44 24.53
C VAL A 986 0.19 18.55 25.21
N MET A 987 -0.49 18.24 26.32
CA MET A 987 -1.27 19.21 27.09
C MET A 987 -0.42 20.07 28.04
N SER A 988 0.84 19.68 28.30
CA SER A 988 1.75 20.46 29.14
C SER A 988 1.98 21.87 28.57
N GLY A 989 1.74 22.89 29.40
CA GLY A 989 1.95 24.31 29.05
C GLY A 989 0.80 25.02 28.30
N THR A 990 -0.38 24.40 28.18
CA THR A 990 -1.54 25.03 27.49
C THR A 990 -2.71 25.43 28.41
N GLY A 991 -2.64 25.12 29.70
CA GLY A 991 -3.73 25.37 30.67
C GLY A 991 -5.00 24.55 30.42
N ALA A 992 -4.97 23.59 29.48
CA ALA A 992 -6.09 22.73 29.14
C ALA A 992 -6.37 21.72 30.26
N ARG A 993 -7.59 21.74 30.82
CA ARG A 993 -8.05 20.72 31.77
C ARG A 993 -8.77 19.61 31.03
N PHE A 994 -8.37 18.38 31.27
CA PHE A 994 -9.05 17.18 30.78
C PHE A 994 -9.25 16.20 31.94
N ILE A 995 -10.29 15.36 31.81
CA ILE A 995 -10.69 14.42 32.85
C ILE A 995 -10.53 13.01 32.33
N HIS A 996 -9.87 12.17 33.12
CA HIS A 996 -9.66 10.76 32.82
C HIS A 996 -10.23 9.87 33.94
N CYS A 997 -10.92 8.79 33.55
CA CYS A 997 -11.54 7.81 34.44
C CYS A 997 -11.17 6.39 34.02
N GLU A 998 -11.03 5.48 35.00
CA GLU A 998 -10.77 4.06 34.75
C GLU A 998 -12.02 3.20 34.98
N THR A 999 -12.85 3.55 35.97
CA THR A 999 -14.02 2.77 36.37
C THR A 999 -15.33 3.42 35.90
N GLU A 1000 -16.35 2.59 35.69
CA GLU A 1000 -17.69 3.04 35.27
C GLU A 1000 -18.36 3.92 36.33
N THR A 1001 -18.18 3.58 37.60
CA THR A 1001 -18.67 4.37 38.75
C THR A 1001 -18.06 5.77 38.81
N GLN A 1002 -16.79 5.94 38.41
CA GLN A 1002 -16.17 7.27 38.29
C GLN A 1002 -16.81 8.10 37.17
N VAL A 1003 -17.13 7.47 36.04
CA VAL A 1003 -17.80 8.14 34.92
C VAL A 1003 -19.18 8.63 35.34
N GLU A 1004 -20.00 7.77 35.95
CA GLU A 1004 -21.34 8.16 36.44
C GLU A 1004 -21.28 9.34 37.40
N ASN A 1005 -20.39 9.28 38.40
CA ASN A 1005 -20.21 10.36 39.37
C ASN A 1005 -19.80 11.71 38.73
N LEU A 1006 -18.98 11.66 37.68
CA LEU A 1006 -18.50 12.86 36.96
C LEU A 1006 -19.52 13.40 35.97
N VAL A 1007 -20.38 12.54 35.43
CA VAL A 1007 -21.52 12.91 34.60
C VAL A 1007 -22.59 13.58 35.47
N ASP A 1008 -22.86 13.05 36.66
CA ASP A 1008 -23.89 13.54 37.58
C ASP A 1008 -23.49 14.78 38.40
N GLY A 1009 -22.26 15.30 38.22
CA GLY A 1009 -21.82 16.56 38.81
C GLY A 1009 -21.67 16.56 40.33
N VAL A 1010 -21.40 15.40 40.96
CA VAL A 1010 -21.28 15.28 42.42
C VAL A 1010 -20.04 16.05 42.93
N SER A 1011 -20.28 17.14 43.66
CA SER A 1011 -19.25 17.95 44.32
C SER A 1011 -18.64 17.18 45.51
N GLY A 1012 -17.52 16.51 45.26
CA GLY A 1012 -16.77 15.73 46.25
C GLY A 1012 -15.86 14.64 45.66
N VAL A 1013 -15.92 14.38 44.35
CA VAL A 1013 -15.21 13.28 43.67
C VAL A 1013 -13.90 13.74 42.99
N THR A 1014 -13.42 14.96 43.30
CA THR A 1014 -12.07 15.42 42.90
C THR A 1014 -10.95 14.56 43.50
N SER A 1015 -11.25 13.68 44.46
CA SER A 1015 -10.29 12.72 45.03
C SER A 1015 -10.14 11.41 44.24
N ASN A 1016 -11.10 11.04 43.38
CA ASN A 1016 -11.12 9.73 42.70
C ASN A 1016 -11.16 9.78 41.17
N GLY A 1017 -11.52 10.91 40.54
CA GLY A 1017 -11.22 11.17 39.14
C GLY A 1017 -10.02 12.10 39.06
N ILE A 1018 -8.93 11.70 38.39
CA ILE A 1018 -7.74 12.55 38.31
C ILE A 1018 -8.04 13.69 37.33
N GLU A 1019 -8.45 14.84 37.85
CA GLU A 1019 -8.48 16.10 37.11
C GLU A 1019 -7.02 16.59 37.01
N ILE A 1020 -6.36 16.28 35.91
CA ILE A 1020 -4.95 16.65 35.72
C ILE A 1020 -4.92 18.12 35.27
N SER A 1021 -4.78 19.04 36.22
CA SER A 1021 -4.32 20.41 35.92
C SER A 1021 -2.81 20.37 35.70
N VAL A 1022 -2.35 20.51 34.46
CA VAL A 1022 -0.92 20.40 34.08
C VAL A 1022 -0.10 21.65 34.46
N ASP A 1023 -0.44 22.32 35.56
CA ASP A 1023 0.22 23.55 36.04
C ASP A 1023 1.19 23.30 37.21
N GLN A 1024 1.46 22.06 37.61
CA GLN A 1024 2.53 21.77 38.57
C GLN A 1024 3.45 20.64 38.09
N SER A 1025 4.75 20.96 38.17
CA SER A 1025 5.96 20.29 37.67
C SER A 1025 6.03 18.78 37.79
#